data_AF-G1VHW7-F1
#
_entry.id   AF-G1VHW7-F1
#
_cell.length_a   1.000
_cell.length_b   1.000
_cell.length_c   1.000
_cell.angle_alpha   90.00
_cell.angle_beta   90.00
_cell.angle_gamma   90.00
#
_symmetry.space_group_name_H-M   'P 1'
#
loop_
_entity.id
_entity.type
_entity.pdbx_description
1 polymer ?
#
loop_
_entity_poly.entity_id
_entity_poly.type
_entity_poly.pdbx_seq_one_letter_code
_entity_poly.pdbx_strand_id
1 'polypeptide(L)'
;MSFTWVPYYKEFAEKLLQYQEDRVSLCRLIYDHEDELLINYLHDEGGKDDKFTDIDPFTTFGLFNRGISKKNRVSSAALFKRLLNISAEVPSDFDGVPILNNQKSHFFGFRPDRKPGDIESLWRLFVKVVKKEDFENEYNALLGQFLIGVNITMALFWVRPEDFLAFDSSNRAYMKGRYGIVLPNRAPAYSAYMSILNDIKKKMKEGVIKEKTFCELSANAYNRALNGAEQTRYDDIVGIWRRRKNIVLHGAPGTGKTYDVPELAVRLCDPRFMSNRRSREEIVNRYNQLKDDGRLMFTTFHQSLDYEDWIEGLRPVVNEASQVTYEIENGVFKRLCEAAERSKLEGNQYGITSESDVWKVSLKRTGDNDVRKDCMENDYIRIGWDEYGDDIPDETDGSNRNDKGKKILNAYINEMKVGDIVMSCYSSKEIDAIGVITGEYRYDESLPAYKRIRPVHWLIKGKRENIVERNGGKEMVESTVYRLKSIHVEDVEAILEKYGVFIEQEKDDKPYVMVIDELNRGNVSKVFGELITLLEADKRKGSKNEESVKLPYSKKSFHVPDNVYLIATMNTADRSLGSLDYAIRRRFAFISERPIGLAGDRFNAELFEKVSRLFVKNFDAYKASGWDATMRLLPADTLCDEYKPEDVWIGHSYFLMQDEEGVDNSRERILYELIPLLEEYVRDGVLTADAQAVIDELYKQATA
;
A
#
# COMPACT_ATOMS: atom_id res chain seq x y z
N MET A 1 8.01 -18.40 19.85
CA MET A 1 8.84 -17.24 20.26
C MET A 1 9.30 -17.45 21.69
N SER A 2 10.42 -16.85 22.13
CA SER A 2 10.79 -16.82 23.55
C SER A 2 10.42 -15.45 24.12
N PHE A 3 9.46 -15.39 25.04
CA PHE A 3 8.98 -14.14 25.65
C PHE A 3 9.83 -13.82 26.88
N THR A 4 10.65 -12.76 26.80
CA THR A 4 11.63 -12.42 27.85
C THR A 4 10.98 -11.91 29.13
N TRP A 5 9.75 -11.39 29.06
CA TRP A 5 8.99 -10.97 30.23
C TRP A 5 8.47 -12.13 31.08
N VAL A 6 8.19 -13.31 30.51
CA VAL A 6 7.58 -14.43 31.24
C VAL A 6 8.40 -14.88 32.47
N PRO A 7 9.72 -15.17 32.37
CA PRO A 7 10.51 -15.56 33.54
C PRO A 7 10.59 -14.45 34.59
N TYR A 8 10.70 -13.19 34.16
CA TYR A 8 10.72 -12.03 35.05
C TYR A 8 9.42 -11.87 35.84
N TYR A 9 8.26 -11.98 35.18
CA TYR A 9 6.95 -11.81 35.83
C TYR A 9 6.67 -12.89 36.86
N LYS A 10 7.11 -14.14 36.58
CA LYS A 10 7.00 -15.25 37.54
C LYS A 10 7.82 -14.97 38.81
N GLU A 11 9.08 -14.60 38.67
CA GLU A 11 9.93 -14.29 39.82
C GLU A 11 9.46 -13.01 40.55
N PHE A 12 9.01 -11.98 39.81
CA PHE A 12 8.42 -10.78 40.40
C PHE A 12 7.20 -11.14 41.27
N ALA A 13 6.33 -12.04 40.80
CA ALA A 13 5.18 -12.51 41.58
C ALA A 13 5.62 -13.24 42.86
N GLU A 14 6.64 -14.10 42.78
CA GLU A 14 7.20 -14.80 43.94
C GLU A 14 7.80 -13.83 44.96
N LYS A 15 8.56 -12.83 44.51
CA LYS A 15 9.14 -11.80 45.39
C LYS A 15 8.08 -10.93 46.06
N LEU A 16 6.95 -10.67 45.42
CA LEU A 16 5.87 -9.90 46.03
C LEU A 16 5.22 -10.62 47.23
N LEU A 17 5.29 -11.96 47.31
CA LEU A 17 4.72 -12.72 48.44
C LEU A 17 5.29 -12.30 49.80
N GLN A 18 6.52 -11.78 49.84
CA GLN A 18 7.14 -11.32 51.10
C GLN A 18 6.38 -10.14 51.75
N TYR A 19 5.58 -9.41 50.98
CA TYR A 19 4.80 -8.26 51.44
C TYR A 19 3.35 -8.60 51.82
N GLN A 20 2.96 -9.87 51.76
CA GLN A 20 1.58 -10.30 52.07
C GLN A 20 1.10 -9.78 53.43
N GLU A 21 1.98 -9.86 54.44
CA GLU A 21 1.74 -9.46 55.84
C GLU A 21 2.30 -8.07 56.18
N ASP A 22 3.02 -7.42 55.25
CA ASP A 22 3.62 -6.09 55.43
C ASP A 22 3.48 -5.21 54.17
N ARG A 23 2.23 -4.89 53.86
CA ARG A 23 1.85 -4.08 52.68
C ARG A 23 2.24 -2.61 52.83
N VAL A 24 2.37 -2.13 54.07
CA VAL A 24 2.81 -0.77 54.35
C VAL A 24 4.25 -0.57 53.87
N SER A 25 5.12 -1.56 54.10
CA SER A 25 6.49 -1.52 53.55
C SER A 25 6.51 -1.57 52.03
N LEU A 26 5.57 -2.28 51.38
CA LEU A 26 5.45 -2.25 49.91
C LEU A 26 5.02 -0.87 49.40
N CYS A 27 4.03 -0.23 50.04
CA CYS A 27 3.63 1.14 49.72
C CYS A 27 4.81 2.11 49.86
N ARG A 28 5.56 2.05 50.98
CA ARG A 28 6.76 2.88 51.17
C ARG A 28 7.79 2.66 50.07
N LEU A 29 8.12 1.41 49.76
CA LEU A 29 9.07 1.08 48.70
C LEU A 29 8.66 1.69 47.35
N ILE A 30 7.37 1.68 47.02
CA ILE A 30 6.83 2.27 45.79
C ILE A 30 6.91 3.80 45.82
N TYR A 31 6.47 4.44 46.90
CA TYR A 31 6.43 5.91 47.01
C TYR A 31 7.79 6.56 47.22
N ASP A 32 8.76 5.85 47.81
CA ASP A 32 10.16 6.31 47.92
C ASP A 32 10.84 6.40 46.55
N HIS A 33 10.28 5.78 45.51
CA HIS A 33 10.79 5.78 44.14
C HIS A 33 9.76 6.34 43.14
N GLU A 34 8.92 7.29 43.59
CA GLU A 34 7.77 7.75 42.80
C GLU A 34 8.14 8.40 41.46
N ASP A 35 9.26 9.12 41.42
CA ASP A 35 9.78 9.77 40.22
C ASP A 35 10.32 8.74 39.22
N GLU A 36 11.07 7.74 39.68
CA GLU A 36 11.61 6.67 38.83
C GLU A 36 10.49 5.76 38.26
N LEU A 37 9.41 5.57 39.02
CA LEU A 37 8.24 4.77 38.60
C LEU A 37 7.21 5.57 37.78
N LEU A 38 7.31 6.90 37.72
CA LEU A 38 6.36 7.80 37.07
C LEU A 38 4.93 7.63 37.61
N ILE A 39 4.79 7.57 38.94
CA ILE A 39 3.54 7.22 39.63
C ILE A 39 2.78 8.41 40.23
N ASN A 40 2.92 9.61 39.63
CA ASN A 40 2.15 10.79 40.03
C ASN A 40 0.62 10.60 40.01
N TYR A 41 0.13 9.53 39.36
CA TYR A 41 -1.28 9.14 39.27
C TYR A 41 -1.72 8.17 40.40
N LEU A 42 -0.78 7.59 41.14
CA LEU A 42 -1.03 6.55 42.15
C LEU A 42 -1.38 7.22 43.49
N HIS A 43 -2.55 7.83 43.53
CA HIS A 43 -3.07 8.52 44.69
C HIS A 43 -4.54 8.15 44.94
N ASP A 44 -5.02 8.41 46.14
CA ASP A 44 -6.42 8.25 46.54
C ASP A 44 -7.23 9.53 46.17
N GLU A 45 -8.45 9.68 46.66
CA GLU A 45 -9.40 10.73 46.25
C GLU A 45 -8.88 12.18 46.34
N GLY A 46 -7.92 12.46 47.24
CA GLY A 46 -7.40 13.80 47.53
C GLY A 46 -6.34 14.32 46.55
N GLY A 47 -6.03 13.58 45.49
CA GLY A 47 -5.01 13.98 44.50
C GLY A 47 -3.60 13.57 44.91
N LYS A 48 -2.57 14.09 44.21
CA LYS A 48 -1.18 13.61 44.28
C LYS A 48 -0.59 13.48 45.71
N ASP A 49 -1.00 14.34 46.64
CA ASP A 49 -0.49 14.33 48.02
C ASP A 49 -1.22 13.31 48.94
N ASP A 50 -2.32 12.73 48.47
CA ASP A 50 -3.13 11.75 49.18
C ASP A 50 -2.75 10.32 48.78
N LYS A 51 -1.61 9.83 49.28
CA LYS A 51 -1.06 8.52 48.92
C LYS A 51 -1.87 7.36 49.52
N PHE A 52 -1.95 6.24 48.81
CA PHE A 52 -2.55 5.01 49.34
C PHE A 52 -1.74 4.46 50.51
N THR A 53 -2.43 4.01 51.55
CA THR A 53 -1.81 3.37 52.72
C THR A 53 -1.75 1.85 52.64
N ASP A 54 -2.40 1.27 51.62
CA ASP A 54 -2.43 -0.17 51.33
C ASP A 54 -2.50 -0.35 49.81
N ILE A 55 -1.94 -1.46 49.30
CA ILE A 55 -1.87 -1.76 47.87
C ILE A 55 -1.99 -3.26 47.62
N ASP A 56 -2.72 -3.63 46.57
CA ASP A 56 -2.81 -5.01 46.12
C ASP A 56 -1.69 -5.35 45.11
N PRO A 57 -1.34 -6.63 44.98
CA PRO A 57 -0.20 -7.04 44.15
C PRO A 57 -0.45 -6.80 42.66
N PHE A 58 -1.69 -6.85 42.17
CA PHE A 58 -2.01 -6.63 40.76
C PHE A 58 -1.92 -5.15 40.39
N THR A 59 -2.25 -4.23 41.29
CA THR A 59 -1.93 -2.80 41.10
C THR A 59 -0.42 -2.57 41.08
N THR A 60 0.37 -3.32 41.87
CA THR A 60 1.84 -3.27 41.78
C THR A 60 2.37 -3.74 40.41
N PHE A 61 1.79 -4.79 39.83
CA PHE A 61 2.05 -5.14 38.42
C PHE A 61 1.63 -4.01 37.46
N GLY A 62 0.54 -3.32 37.76
CA GLY A 62 0.00 -2.19 36.99
C GLY A 62 0.99 -1.02 36.82
N LEU A 63 1.95 -0.87 37.72
CA LEU A 63 2.97 0.19 37.66
C LEU A 63 3.78 0.16 36.36
N PHE A 64 4.00 -1.03 35.79
CA PHE A 64 4.66 -1.22 34.50
C PHE A 64 3.79 -1.95 33.47
N ASN A 65 2.51 -2.22 33.78
CA ASN A 65 1.50 -2.77 32.86
C ASN A 65 0.37 -1.77 32.59
N ARG A 66 0.75 -0.55 32.20
CA ARG A 66 -0.14 0.54 31.81
C ARG A 66 0.35 1.19 30.52
N GLY A 67 -0.40 2.15 29.98
CA GLY A 67 -0.04 2.90 28.77
C GLY A 67 1.13 3.86 29.01
N ILE A 68 2.33 3.32 29.19
CA ILE A 68 3.62 4.02 29.25
C ILE A 68 4.58 3.45 28.20
N SER A 69 5.59 4.24 27.80
CA SER A 69 6.54 3.85 26.76
C SER A 69 7.28 2.54 27.11
N LYS A 70 7.70 1.77 26.09
CA LYS A 70 8.49 0.55 26.29
C LYS A 70 9.74 0.83 27.14
N LYS A 71 10.43 1.94 26.89
CA LYS A 71 11.58 2.41 27.67
C LYS A 71 11.22 2.54 29.15
N ASN A 72 10.10 3.18 29.47
CA ASN A 72 9.66 3.37 30.85
C ASN A 72 9.27 2.03 31.51
N ARG A 73 8.63 1.11 30.78
CA ARG A 73 8.36 -0.25 31.29
C ARG A 73 9.64 -1.01 31.64
N VAL A 74 10.64 -0.93 30.76
CA VAL A 74 11.99 -1.50 31.01
C VAL A 74 12.62 -0.86 32.24
N SER A 75 12.56 0.47 32.38
CA SER A 75 13.09 1.19 33.54
C SER A 75 12.42 0.76 34.85
N SER A 76 11.08 0.68 34.88
CA SER A 76 10.35 0.23 36.06
C SER A 76 10.67 -1.22 36.42
N ALA A 77 10.79 -2.11 35.42
CA ALA A 77 11.21 -3.49 35.66
C ALA A 77 12.66 -3.57 36.17
N ALA A 78 13.58 -2.77 35.62
CA ALA A 78 14.96 -2.70 36.11
C ALA A 78 15.04 -2.20 37.57
N LEU A 79 14.19 -1.23 37.93
CA LEU A 79 14.07 -0.75 39.30
C LEU A 79 13.58 -1.85 40.24
N PHE A 80 12.48 -2.52 39.92
CA PHE A 80 11.97 -3.62 40.74
C PHE A 80 12.94 -4.79 40.82
N LYS A 81 13.72 -5.07 39.75
CA LYS A 81 14.80 -6.06 39.80
C LYS A 81 15.81 -5.75 40.90
N ARG A 82 16.25 -4.48 40.99
CA ARG A 82 17.17 -3.98 42.02
C ARG A 82 16.55 -4.05 43.41
N LEU A 83 15.32 -3.56 43.56
CA LEU A 83 14.65 -3.45 44.87
C LEU A 83 14.25 -4.79 45.46
N LEU A 84 13.83 -5.75 44.63
CA LEU A 84 13.33 -7.06 45.06
C LEU A 84 14.35 -8.19 44.89
N ASN A 85 15.56 -7.88 44.44
CA ASN A 85 16.64 -8.84 44.17
C ASN A 85 16.16 -9.98 43.25
N ILE A 86 15.64 -9.61 42.07
CA ILE A 86 15.16 -10.55 41.04
C ILE A 86 16.34 -11.01 40.20
N SER A 87 16.47 -12.33 40.03
CA SER A 87 17.54 -12.99 39.31
C SER A 87 17.31 -12.94 37.81
N ALA A 88 16.06 -13.14 37.37
CA ALA A 88 15.64 -13.08 35.97
C ALA A 88 16.03 -11.77 35.30
N GLU A 89 16.46 -11.85 34.05
CA GLU A 89 16.86 -10.68 33.26
C GLU A 89 15.73 -9.65 33.13
N VAL A 90 16.11 -8.38 33.00
CA VAL A 90 15.12 -7.32 32.72
C VAL A 90 14.47 -7.62 31.36
N PRO A 91 13.13 -7.61 31.26
CA PRO A 91 12.46 -7.91 30.01
C PRO A 91 12.89 -6.98 28.88
N SER A 92 13.29 -7.56 27.74
CA SER A 92 13.60 -6.82 26.51
C SER A 92 12.39 -6.63 25.61
N ASP A 93 11.32 -7.39 25.86
CA ASP A 93 10.02 -7.32 25.20
C ASP A 93 8.89 -7.39 26.24
N PHE A 94 7.71 -6.93 25.84
CA PHE A 94 6.47 -7.04 26.62
C PHE A 94 5.33 -7.51 25.71
N ASP A 95 5.67 -8.34 24.72
CA ASP A 95 4.75 -8.69 23.65
C ASP A 95 3.59 -9.53 24.20
N GLY A 96 2.37 -9.12 23.86
CA GLY A 96 1.15 -9.79 24.34
C GLY A 96 0.83 -9.56 25.81
N VAL A 97 1.55 -8.70 26.52
CA VAL A 97 1.20 -8.34 27.91
C VAL A 97 0.05 -7.35 27.92
N PRO A 98 -1.11 -7.69 28.52
CA PRO A 98 -2.23 -6.78 28.57
C PRO A 98 -1.94 -5.61 29.52
N ILE A 99 -2.49 -4.43 29.21
CA ILE A 99 -2.25 -3.18 29.93
C ILE A 99 -3.55 -2.62 30.54
N LEU A 100 -3.44 -1.97 31.68
CA LEU A 100 -4.53 -1.25 32.32
C LEU A 100 -4.85 0.05 31.59
N ASN A 101 -6.09 0.52 31.76
CA ASN A 101 -6.49 1.86 31.36
C ASN A 101 -5.80 2.89 32.26
N ASN A 102 -5.15 3.90 31.66
CA ASN A 102 -4.42 4.93 32.40
C ASN A 102 -5.30 5.75 33.37
N GLN A 103 -6.61 5.85 33.12
CA GLN A 103 -7.56 6.52 34.03
C GLN A 103 -8.06 5.61 35.17
N LYS A 104 -7.82 4.29 35.07
CA LYS A 104 -8.31 3.26 36.00
C LYS A 104 -7.22 2.19 36.19
N SER A 105 -6.06 2.62 36.68
CA SER A 105 -4.85 1.80 36.82
C SER A 105 -4.72 1.07 38.16
N HIS A 106 -5.84 0.87 38.87
CA HIS A 106 -5.89 0.20 40.17
C HIS A 106 -6.94 -0.91 40.16
N PHE A 107 -6.70 -1.99 40.91
CA PHE A 107 -7.64 -3.12 41.09
C PHE A 107 -8.62 -2.90 42.27
N PHE A 108 -8.57 -1.73 42.91
CA PHE A 108 -9.48 -1.33 43.98
C PHE A 108 -9.88 0.13 43.82
N GLY A 109 -11.03 0.49 44.39
CA GLY A 109 -11.57 1.86 44.32
C GLY A 109 -10.83 2.86 45.22
N PHE A 110 -11.13 4.15 45.03
CA PHE A 110 -10.79 5.17 46.01
C PHE A 110 -11.52 4.94 47.33
N ARG A 111 -11.11 5.63 48.41
CA ARG A 111 -11.72 5.51 49.75
C ARG A 111 -13.26 5.44 49.77
N PRO A 112 -14.03 6.26 49.02
CA PRO A 112 -15.49 6.20 49.04
C PRO A 112 -16.07 4.89 48.47
N ASP A 113 -15.39 4.30 47.49
CA ASP A 113 -15.84 3.12 46.75
C ASP A 113 -15.19 1.82 47.27
N ARG A 114 -14.11 1.93 48.06
CA ARG A 114 -13.32 0.81 48.59
C ARG A 114 -13.96 0.23 49.84
N LYS A 115 -14.37 -1.03 49.78
CA LYS A 115 -14.94 -1.74 50.93
C LYS A 115 -13.83 -2.32 51.82
N PRO A 116 -14.11 -2.50 53.13
CA PRO A 116 -13.20 -3.24 54.01
C PRO A 116 -12.94 -4.65 53.46
N GLY A 117 -11.68 -4.96 53.19
CA GLY A 117 -11.26 -6.27 52.69
C GLY A 117 -11.13 -6.41 51.16
N ASP A 118 -11.37 -5.36 50.37
CA ASP A 118 -11.18 -5.40 48.91
C ASP A 118 -9.73 -5.72 48.51
N ILE A 119 -8.76 -5.05 49.16
CA ILE A 119 -7.31 -5.29 48.92
C ILE A 119 -6.90 -6.67 49.47
N GLU A 120 -7.42 -7.04 50.65
CA GLU A 120 -7.18 -8.34 51.26
C GLU A 120 -7.65 -9.51 50.38
N SER A 121 -8.81 -9.37 49.74
CA SER A 121 -9.37 -10.39 48.85
C SER A 121 -8.48 -10.60 47.62
N LEU A 122 -7.86 -9.53 47.11
CA LEU A 122 -6.90 -9.59 46.00
C LEU A 122 -5.59 -10.28 46.42
N TRP A 123 -5.08 -10.01 47.62
CA TRP A 123 -3.93 -10.71 48.18
C TRP A 123 -4.19 -12.21 48.37
N ARG A 124 -5.35 -12.59 48.89
CA ARG A 124 -5.73 -14.02 49.05
C ARG A 124 -5.75 -14.76 47.72
N LEU A 125 -6.33 -14.15 46.68
CA LEU A 125 -6.27 -14.70 45.33
C LEU A 125 -4.82 -14.82 44.87
N PHE A 126 -4.05 -13.74 44.94
CA PHE A 126 -2.67 -13.68 44.44
C PHE A 126 -1.79 -14.78 45.05
N VAL A 127 -1.82 -14.94 46.37
CA VAL A 127 -1.02 -15.94 47.09
C VAL A 127 -1.32 -17.34 46.57
N LYS A 128 -2.60 -17.70 46.44
CA LYS A 128 -3.01 -19.01 45.95
C LYS A 128 -2.64 -19.22 44.49
N VAL A 129 -2.77 -18.18 43.64
CA VAL A 129 -2.39 -18.25 42.23
C VAL A 129 -0.90 -18.52 42.08
N VAL A 130 -0.03 -17.78 42.80
CA VAL A 130 1.43 -17.96 42.77
C VAL A 130 1.83 -19.34 43.31
N LYS A 131 1.24 -19.77 44.43
CA LYS A 131 1.50 -21.09 45.03
C LYS A 131 0.89 -22.27 44.28
N LYS A 132 0.12 -22.01 43.22
CA LYS A 132 -0.62 -23.00 42.42
C LYS A 132 -1.62 -23.82 43.25
N GLU A 133 -2.22 -23.19 44.26
CA GLU A 133 -3.30 -23.76 45.07
C GLU A 133 -4.66 -23.60 44.36
N ASP A 134 -5.71 -24.24 44.87
CA ASP A 134 -7.08 -24.00 44.40
C ASP A 134 -7.59 -22.64 44.92
N PHE A 135 -8.03 -21.80 43.99
CA PHE A 135 -8.46 -20.43 44.22
C PHE A 135 -9.84 -20.11 43.62
N GLU A 136 -10.64 -21.12 43.25
CA GLU A 136 -11.96 -20.90 42.65
C GLU A 136 -12.84 -19.98 43.52
N ASN A 137 -12.86 -20.21 44.83
CA ASN A 137 -13.66 -19.43 45.77
C ASN A 137 -13.20 -17.97 45.84
N GLU A 138 -11.88 -17.73 45.93
CA GLU A 138 -11.30 -16.39 45.98
C GLU A 138 -11.53 -15.63 44.67
N TYR A 139 -11.38 -16.29 43.53
CA TYR A 139 -11.67 -15.68 42.23
C TYR A 139 -13.14 -15.29 42.11
N ASN A 140 -14.05 -16.20 42.45
CA ASN A 140 -15.50 -15.96 42.33
C ASN A 140 -15.98 -14.84 43.27
N ALA A 141 -15.38 -14.72 44.46
CA ALA A 141 -15.69 -13.65 45.40
C ALA A 141 -15.37 -12.24 44.84
N LEU A 142 -14.36 -12.13 43.96
CA LEU A 142 -13.91 -10.87 43.38
C LEU A 142 -14.76 -10.37 42.19
N LEU A 143 -15.62 -11.22 41.60
CA LEU A 143 -16.42 -10.85 40.43
C LEU A 143 -17.41 -9.69 40.68
N GLY A 144 -17.82 -9.51 41.94
CA GLY A 144 -18.70 -8.42 42.36
C GLY A 144 -17.97 -7.19 42.90
N GLN A 145 -16.65 -7.23 43.02
CA GLN A 145 -15.86 -6.12 43.54
C GLN A 145 -15.72 -5.01 42.48
N PHE A 146 -15.77 -3.76 42.95
CA PHE A 146 -15.66 -2.58 42.11
C PHE A 146 -14.30 -2.58 41.36
N LEU A 147 -14.30 -2.11 40.10
CA LEU A 147 -13.16 -2.07 39.17
C LEU A 147 -12.53 -3.41 38.72
N ILE A 148 -12.87 -4.56 39.32
CA ILE A 148 -12.28 -5.85 38.95
C ILE A 148 -12.67 -6.27 37.54
N GLY A 149 -13.98 -6.39 37.26
CA GLY A 149 -14.50 -6.70 35.92
C GLY A 149 -13.71 -7.79 35.18
N VAL A 150 -13.26 -7.50 33.95
CA VAL A 150 -12.44 -8.43 33.16
C VAL A 150 -10.95 -8.40 33.54
N ASN A 151 -10.50 -7.38 34.29
CA ASN A 151 -9.09 -7.20 34.66
C ASN A 151 -8.57 -8.36 35.51
N ILE A 152 -9.44 -9.09 36.21
CA ILE A 152 -9.04 -10.29 36.95
C ILE A 152 -8.40 -11.35 36.03
N THR A 153 -8.86 -11.47 34.79
CA THR A 153 -8.27 -12.40 33.81
C THR A 153 -6.90 -11.92 33.33
N MET A 154 -6.68 -10.60 33.27
CA MET A 154 -5.37 -10.00 32.99
C MET A 154 -4.39 -10.23 34.14
N ALA A 155 -4.86 -10.05 35.38
CA ALA A 155 -4.10 -10.35 36.60
C ALA A 155 -3.63 -11.80 36.63
N LEU A 156 -4.53 -12.77 36.39
CA LEU A 156 -4.16 -14.19 36.30
C LEU A 156 -3.15 -14.44 35.16
N PHE A 157 -3.30 -13.80 34.01
CA PHE A 157 -2.37 -13.90 32.90
C PHE A 157 -0.98 -13.35 33.26
N TRP A 158 -0.87 -12.22 33.95
CA TRP A 158 0.43 -11.67 34.36
C TRP A 158 1.19 -12.61 35.29
N VAL A 159 0.50 -13.26 36.22
CA VAL A 159 1.13 -14.14 37.22
C VAL A 159 1.44 -15.53 36.64
N ARG A 160 0.52 -16.10 35.85
CA ARG A 160 0.64 -17.45 35.27
C ARG A 160 0.24 -17.45 33.78
N PRO A 161 1.07 -16.86 32.90
CA PRO A 161 0.72 -16.66 31.48
C PRO A 161 0.65 -17.96 30.65
N GLU A 162 1.18 -19.06 31.18
CA GLU A 162 1.09 -20.39 30.55
C GLU A 162 -0.26 -21.07 30.83
N ASP A 163 -0.92 -20.68 31.91
CA ASP A 163 -2.12 -21.34 32.40
C ASP A 163 -3.40 -20.60 32.03
N PHE A 164 -3.33 -19.28 31.93
CA PHE A 164 -4.47 -18.39 31.77
C PHE A 164 -4.36 -17.57 30.48
N LEU A 165 -5.47 -17.01 30.01
CA LEU A 165 -5.53 -16.07 28.90
C LEU A 165 -6.39 -14.87 29.30
N ALA A 166 -5.87 -13.66 29.13
CA ALA A 166 -6.64 -12.45 29.41
C ALA A 166 -7.83 -12.32 28.45
N PHE A 167 -9.00 -11.94 28.98
CA PHE A 167 -10.19 -11.66 28.19
C PHE A 167 -10.32 -10.16 27.88
N ASP A 168 -9.21 -9.44 27.78
CA ASP A 168 -9.17 -8.03 27.40
C ASP A 168 -9.66 -7.81 25.96
N SER A 169 -9.91 -6.56 25.58
CA SER A 169 -10.48 -6.23 24.26
C SER A 169 -9.67 -6.76 23.08
N SER A 170 -8.34 -6.76 23.17
CA SER A 170 -7.46 -7.23 22.10
C SER A 170 -7.64 -8.73 21.89
N ASN A 171 -7.57 -9.51 22.95
CA ASN A 171 -7.76 -10.96 22.90
C ASN A 171 -9.18 -11.35 22.45
N ARG A 172 -10.23 -10.65 22.91
CA ARG A 172 -11.61 -10.90 22.44
C ARG A 172 -11.77 -10.62 20.95
N ALA A 173 -11.25 -9.50 20.46
CA ALA A 173 -11.33 -9.13 19.05
C ALA A 173 -10.57 -10.13 18.17
N TYR A 174 -9.37 -10.53 18.60
CA TYR A 174 -8.54 -11.49 17.87
C TYR A 174 -9.21 -12.86 17.76
N MET A 175 -9.71 -13.41 18.87
CA MET A 175 -10.35 -14.72 18.90
C MET A 175 -11.62 -14.78 18.06
N LYS A 176 -12.44 -13.73 18.11
CA LYS A 176 -13.64 -13.61 17.27
C LYS A 176 -13.26 -13.47 15.80
N GLY A 177 -12.35 -12.56 15.46
CA GLY A 177 -12.00 -12.24 14.08
C GLY A 177 -11.17 -13.32 13.38
N ARG A 178 -10.35 -14.07 14.12
CA ARG A 178 -9.48 -15.11 13.54
C ARG A 178 -10.10 -16.50 13.56
N TYR A 179 -10.80 -16.84 14.63
CA TYR A 179 -11.25 -18.21 14.91
C TYR A 179 -12.76 -18.33 15.12
N GLY A 180 -13.52 -17.21 15.04
CA GLY A 180 -14.96 -17.21 15.32
C GLY A 180 -15.33 -17.49 16.78
N ILE A 181 -14.35 -17.47 17.69
CA ILE A 181 -14.55 -17.80 19.11
C ILE A 181 -14.87 -16.53 19.87
N VAL A 182 -16.08 -16.45 20.44
CA VAL A 182 -16.53 -15.28 21.20
C VAL A 182 -16.13 -15.44 22.67
N LEU A 183 -15.21 -14.59 23.13
CA LEU A 183 -14.84 -14.48 24.53
C LEU A 183 -15.78 -13.51 25.27
N PRO A 184 -16.20 -13.81 26.52
CA PRO A 184 -17.04 -12.92 27.33
C PRO A 184 -16.42 -11.54 27.57
N ASN A 185 -17.24 -10.48 27.54
CA ASN A 185 -16.82 -9.10 27.85
C ASN A 185 -16.83 -8.76 29.36
N ARG A 186 -17.25 -9.71 30.20
CA ARG A 186 -17.14 -9.70 31.67
C ARG A 186 -16.46 -10.99 32.10
N ALA A 187 -15.71 -10.95 33.20
CA ALA A 187 -15.12 -12.17 33.74
C ALA A 187 -16.23 -13.16 34.14
N PRO A 188 -16.25 -14.37 33.57
CA PRO A 188 -17.19 -15.40 34.00
C PRO A 188 -16.71 -16.05 35.31
N ALA A 189 -17.58 -16.84 35.94
CA ALA A 189 -17.21 -17.71 37.07
C ALA A 189 -16.00 -18.60 36.72
N TYR A 190 -15.17 -18.94 37.71
CA TYR A 190 -13.90 -19.65 37.50
C TYR A 190 -14.07 -20.95 36.70
N SER A 191 -15.05 -21.78 37.04
CA SER A 191 -15.36 -23.01 36.31
C SER A 191 -15.69 -22.77 34.83
N ALA A 192 -16.46 -21.74 34.52
CA ALA A 192 -16.77 -21.34 33.14
C ALA A 192 -15.55 -20.75 32.42
N TYR A 193 -14.75 -19.93 33.11
CA TYR A 193 -13.48 -19.41 32.59
C TYR A 193 -12.54 -20.55 32.20
N MET A 194 -12.31 -21.51 33.10
CA MET A 194 -11.46 -22.67 32.86
C MET A 194 -11.99 -23.58 31.75
N SER A 195 -13.31 -23.75 31.64
CA SER A 195 -13.93 -24.49 30.53
C SER A 195 -13.57 -23.87 29.18
N ILE A 196 -13.66 -22.54 29.05
CA ILE A 196 -13.26 -21.81 27.83
C ILE A 196 -11.76 -22.00 27.55
N LEU A 197 -10.89 -21.85 28.57
CA LEU A 197 -9.45 -22.01 28.39
C LEU A 197 -9.08 -23.43 27.97
N ASN A 198 -9.73 -24.44 28.52
CA ASN A 198 -9.51 -25.84 28.17
C ASN A 198 -9.96 -26.14 26.73
N ASP A 199 -11.08 -25.57 26.27
CA ASP A 199 -11.51 -25.65 24.87
C ASP A 199 -10.49 -24.99 23.93
N ILE A 200 -9.97 -23.81 24.29
CA ILE A 200 -8.93 -23.14 23.51
C ILE A 200 -7.65 -24.00 23.46
N LYS A 201 -7.17 -24.51 24.60
CA LYS A 201 -5.99 -25.41 24.64
C LYS A 201 -6.21 -26.67 23.81
N LYS A 202 -7.42 -27.22 23.80
CA LYS A 202 -7.78 -28.37 22.96
C LYS A 202 -7.68 -28.00 21.48
N LYS A 203 -8.28 -26.88 21.06
CA LYS A 203 -8.21 -26.37 19.68
C LYS A 203 -6.79 -26.01 19.22
N MET A 204 -5.93 -25.56 20.13
CA MET A 204 -4.49 -25.38 19.86
C MET A 204 -3.80 -26.71 19.57
N LYS A 205 -4.07 -27.75 20.37
CA LYS A 205 -3.50 -29.10 20.16
C LYS A 205 -4.00 -29.74 18.86
N GLU A 206 -5.25 -29.50 18.50
CA GLU A 206 -5.86 -29.99 17.25
C GLU A 206 -5.41 -29.19 16.01
N GLY A 207 -4.64 -28.12 16.17
CA GLY A 207 -4.16 -27.27 15.07
C GLY A 207 -5.24 -26.35 14.48
N VAL A 208 -6.43 -26.28 15.10
CA VAL A 208 -7.50 -25.35 14.72
C VAL A 208 -7.08 -23.91 15.05
N ILE A 209 -6.46 -23.73 16.22
CA ILE A 209 -5.77 -22.49 16.62
C ILE A 209 -4.29 -22.68 16.33
N LYS A 210 -3.69 -21.75 15.59
CA LYS A 210 -2.30 -21.87 15.12
C LYS A 210 -1.26 -21.63 16.21
N GLU A 211 -1.61 -20.82 17.21
CA GLU A 211 -0.73 -20.48 18.32
C GLU A 211 -0.56 -21.65 19.27
N LYS A 212 0.66 -21.84 19.75
CA LYS A 212 1.00 -23.00 20.61
C LYS A 212 0.82 -22.69 22.09
N THR A 213 0.81 -21.43 22.46
CA THR A 213 0.69 -20.97 23.86
C THR A 213 -0.24 -19.77 23.95
N PHE A 214 -0.74 -19.49 25.16
CA PHE A 214 -1.50 -18.27 25.42
C PHE A 214 -0.64 -17.01 25.26
N CYS A 215 0.67 -17.07 25.55
CA CYS A 215 1.59 -15.97 25.26
C CYS A 215 1.64 -15.66 23.76
N GLU A 216 1.77 -16.66 22.90
CA GLU A 216 1.74 -16.48 21.43
C GLU A 216 0.40 -15.95 20.94
N LEU A 217 -0.71 -16.46 21.49
CA LEU A 217 -2.06 -15.96 21.18
C LEU A 217 -2.21 -14.49 21.56
N SER A 218 -1.84 -14.12 22.78
CA SER A 218 -1.93 -12.74 23.26
C SER A 218 -0.98 -11.82 22.49
N ALA A 219 0.24 -12.27 22.17
CA ALA A 219 1.17 -11.50 21.35
C ALA A 219 0.61 -11.23 19.95
N ASN A 220 0.01 -12.24 19.30
CA ASN A 220 -0.64 -12.07 18.02
C ASN A 220 -1.88 -11.17 18.11
N ALA A 221 -2.64 -11.26 19.19
CA ALA A 221 -3.78 -10.39 19.45
C ALA A 221 -3.36 -8.93 19.59
N TYR A 222 -2.29 -8.63 20.32
CA TYR A 222 -1.78 -7.27 20.50
C TYR A 222 -1.07 -6.73 19.25
N ASN A 223 -0.35 -7.58 18.51
CA ASN A 223 0.22 -7.21 17.21
C ASN A 223 -0.87 -6.86 16.18
N ARG A 224 -2.04 -7.51 16.26
CA ARG A 224 -3.21 -7.28 15.40
C ARG A 224 -4.18 -6.23 15.95
N ALA A 225 -4.20 -5.93 17.25
CA ALA A 225 -4.98 -4.80 17.77
C ALA A 225 -4.36 -3.45 17.36
N LEU A 226 -3.04 -3.41 17.17
CA LEU A 226 -2.31 -2.23 16.69
C LEU A 226 -2.26 -2.11 15.15
N ASN A 227 -2.39 -3.21 14.38
CA ASN A 227 -2.24 -3.20 12.91
C ASN A 227 -3.37 -3.91 12.12
N GLY A 228 -4.26 -4.62 12.80
CA GLY A 228 -5.23 -5.52 12.17
C GLY A 228 -6.49 -4.83 11.66
N ALA A 229 -6.89 -3.70 12.22
CA ALA A 229 -7.96 -2.89 11.64
C ALA A 229 -7.50 -2.26 10.31
N GLU A 230 -6.27 -1.75 10.28
CA GLU A 230 -5.66 -1.09 9.11
C GLU A 230 -5.32 -2.08 8.00
N GLN A 231 -4.69 -3.22 8.34
CA GLN A 231 -4.40 -4.28 7.36
C GLN A 231 -5.68 -4.89 6.78
N THR A 232 -6.71 -5.13 7.61
CA THR A 232 -8.01 -5.62 7.13
C THR A 232 -8.69 -4.56 6.25
N ARG A 233 -8.63 -3.28 6.60
CA ARG A 233 -9.15 -2.17 5.77
C ARG A 233 -8.50 -2.16 4.39
N TYR A 234 -7.17 -2.20 4.31
CA TYR A 234 -6.49 -2.22 3.01
C TYR A 234 -6.83 -3.47 2.20
N ASP A 235 -6.90 -4.65 2.85
CA ASP A 235 -7.27 -5.89 2.18
C ASP A 235 -8.72 -5.86 1.65
N ASP A 236 -9.65 -5.27 2.41
CA ASP A 236 -11.05 -5.07 1.99
C ASP A 236 -11.14 -4.12 0.79
N ILE A 237 -10.43 -2.99 0.83
CA ILE A 237 -10.36 -2.04 -0.28
C ILE A 237 -9.76 -2.71 -1.53
N VAL A 238 -8.66 -3.46 -1.40
CA VAL A 238 -8.06 -4.22 -2.51
C VAL A 238 -9.03 -5.27 -3.03
N GLY A 239 -9.83 -5.91 -2.18
CA GLY A 239 -10.89 -6.83 -2.59
C GLY A 239 -12.00 -6.16 -3.41
N ILE A 240 -12.41 -4.94 -3.02
CA ILE A 240 -13.33 -4.11 -3.80
C ILE A 240 -12.67 -3.72 -5.13
N TRP A 241 -11.42 -3.27 -5.10
CA TRP A 241 -10.67 -2.81 -6.26
C TRP A 241 -10.48 -3.91 -7.29
N ARG A 242 -10.19 -5.15 -6.86
CA ARG A 242 -10.11 -6.33 -7.74
C ARG A 242 -11.41 -6.60 -8.49
N ARG A 243 -12.55 -6.44 -7.83
CA ARG A 243 -13.88 -6.68 -8.42
C ARG A 243 -14.36 -5.53 -9.30
N ARG A 244 -14.11 -4.29 -8.86
CA ARG A 244 -14.64 -3.07 -9.52
C ARG A 244 -13.68 -2.47 -10.54
N LYS A 245 -12.41 -2.88 -10.51
CA LYS A 245 -11.27 -2.42 -11.33
C LYS A 245 -10.91 -0.94 -11.19
N ASN A 246 -11.84 -0.09 -10.79
CA ASN A 246 -11.63 1.34 -10.57
C ASN A 246 -12.15 1.76 -9.19
N ILE A 247 -11.32 2.48 -8.42
CA ILE A 247 -11.71 3.05 -7.13
C ILE A 247 -11.35 4.54 -7.07
N VAL A 248 -12.10 5.30 -6.27
CA VAL A 248 -11.79 6.68 -5.88
C VAL A 248 -11.71 6.73 -4.36
N LEU A 249 -10.55 7.10 -3.82
CA LEU A 249 -10.41 7.51 -2.44
C LEU A 249 -10.87 8.96 -2.33
N HIS A 250 -11.95 9.22 -1.60
CA HIS A 250 -12.50 10.56 -1.46
C HIS A 250 -12.70 10.95 0.00
N GLY A 251 -12.63 12.24 0.29
CA GLY A 251 -12.84 12.78 1.63
C GLY A 251 -12.15 14.11 1.79
N ALA A 252 -12.32 14.70 2.97
CA ALA A 252 -11.75 15.99 3.30
C ALA A 252 -10.20 16.02 3.20
N PRO A 253 -9.59 17.21 3.06
CA PRO A 253 -8.14 17.36 3.05
C PRO A 253 -7.49 16.77 4.31
N GLY A 254 -6.29 16.18 4.15
CA GLY A 254 -5.51 15.66 5.28
C GLY A 254 -5.95 14.32 5.87
N THR A 255 -6.83 13.57 5.19
CA THR A 255 -7.29 12.23 5.63
C THR A 255 -6.40 11.07 5.16
N GLY A 256 -5.29 11.35 4.49
CA GLY A 256 -4.34 10.32 4.06
C GLY A 256 -4.64 9.64 2.72
N LYS A 257 -5.57 10.16 1.91
CA LYS A 257 -5.92 9.60 0.57
C LYS A 257 -4.69 9.28 -0.30
N THR A 258 -3.83 10.26 -0.54
CA THR A 258 -2.61 10.09 -1.35
C THR A 258 -1.55 9.26 -0.63
N TYR A 259 -1.54 9.30 0.71
CA TYR A 259 -0.67 8.48 1.55
C TYR A 259 -1.03 6.99 1.43
N ASP A 260 -2.29 6.63 1.22
CA ASP A 260 -2.74 5.23 1.15
C ASP A 260 -2.48 4.55 -0.20
N VAL A 261 -2.22 5.33 -1.26
CA VAL A 261 -2.05 4.81 -2.63
C VAL A 261 -0.90 3.79 -2.73
N PRO A 262 0.33 4.03 -2.22
CA PRO A 262 1.41 3.06 -2.32
C PRO A 262 1.08 1.72 -1.66
N GLU A 263 0.44 1.74 -0.49
CA GLU A 263 0.03 0.55 0.25
C GLU A 263 -0.97 -0.29 -0.56
N LEU A 264 -2.02 0.34 -1.08
CA LEU A 264 -3.03 -0.31 -1.90
C LEU A 264 -2.46 -0.86 -3.21
N ALA A 265 -1.63 -0.07 -3.91
CA ALA A 265 -1.02 -0.46 -5.17
C ALA A 265 -0.07 -1.65 -5.00
N VAL A 266 0.78 -1.64 -3.97
CA VAL A 266 1.71 -2.74 -3.70
C VAL A 266 0.96 -4.00 -3.26
N ARG A 267 -0.08 -3.90 -2.42
CA ARG A 267 -0.92 -5.06 -2.07
C ARG A 267 -1.63 -5.67 -3.26
N LEU A 268 -2.06 -4.85 -4.21
CA LEU A 268 -2.67 -5.33 -5.45
C LEU A 268 -1.63 -6.04 -6.33
N CYS A 269 -0.50 -5.38 -6.61
CA CYS A 269 0.52 -5.80 -7.57
C CYS A 269 1.47 -6.89 -7.06
N ASP A 270 1.72 -6.94 -5.75
CA ASP A 270 2.63 -7.89 -5.10
C ASP A 270 2.11 -8.35 -3.71
N PRO A 271 1.06 -9.20 -3.68
CA PRO A 271 0.50 -9.70 -2.43
C PRO A 271 1.50 -10.53 -1.60
N ARG A 272 2.49 -11.16 -2.25
CA ARG A 272 3.52 -11.96 -1.58
C ARG A 272 4.48 -11.06 -0.82
N PHE A 273 4.89 -9.93 -1.40
CA PHE A 273 5.70 -8.94 -0.71
C PHE A 273 5.03 -8.45 0.59
N MET A 274 3.70 -8.26 0.55
CA MET A 274 2.87 -7.82 1.67
C MET A 274 2.46 -8.91 2.66
N SER A 275 2.92 -10.16 2.47
CA SER A 275 2.60 -11.28 3.37
C SER A 275 3.26 -11.17 4.74
N ASN A 276 4.35 -10.42 4.84
CA ASN A 276 5.06 -10.11 6.08
C ASN A 276 4.86 -8.64 6.45
N ARG A 277 5.13 -8.29 7.71
CA ARG A 277 5.16 -6.89 8.13
C ARG A 277 6.23 -6.15 7.34
N ARG A 278 5.84 -5.05 6.70
CA ARG A 278 6.73 -4.15 5.95
C ARG A 278 6.76 -2.78 6.59
N SER A 279 7.93 -2.15 6.59
CA SER A 279 8.04 -0.74 6.90
C SER A 279 7.43 0.09 5.76
N ARG A 280 7.01 1.31 6.09
CA ARG A 280 6.50 2.25 5.08
C ARG A 280 7.53 2.52 3.98
N GLU A 281 8.79 2.61 4.34
CA GLU A 281 9.91 2.80 3.42
C GLU A 281 10.03 1.63 2.43
N GLU A 282 9.93 0.38 2.91
CA GLU A 282 9.92 -0.81 2.05
C GLU A 282 8.76 -0.78 1.04
N ILE A 283 7.57 -0.39 1.49
CA ILE A 283 6.37 -0.28 0.63
C ILE A 283 6.57 0.80 -0.44
N VAL A 284 7.06 1.98 -0.06
CA VAL A 284 7.32 3.09 -0.99
C VAL A 284 8.40 2.71 -2.02
N ASN A 285 9.46 2.03 -1.59
CA ASN A 285 10.50 1.53 -2.48
C ASN A 285 9.93 0.52 -3.49
N ARG A 286 9.08 -0.42 -3.04
CA ARG A 286 8.42 -1.37 -3.94
C ARG A 286 7.46 -0.67 -4.90
N TYR A 287 6.74 0.34 -4.44
CA TYR A 287 5.86 1.17 -5.27
C TYR A 287 6.63 1.92 -6.36
N ASN A 288 7.78 2.50 -6.03
CA ASN A 288 8.65 3.16 -7.01
C ASN A 288 9.24 2.17 -8.01
N GLN A 289 9.65 0.99 -7.57
CA GLN A 289 10.11 -0.07 -8.48
C GLN A 289 9.01 -0.46 -9.49
N LEU A 290 7.75 -0.56 -9.05
CA LEU A 290 6.63 -0.83 -9.97
C LEU A 290 6.43 0.28 -11.01
N LYS A 291 6.79 1.54 -10.70
CA LYS A 291 6.80 2.64 -11.66
C LYS A 291 7.93 2.50 -12.67
N ASP A 292 9.14 2.20 -12.18
CA ASP A 292 10.32 2.01 -13.02
C ASP A 292 10.12 0.82 -13.97
N ASP A 293 9.45 -0.24 -13.51
CA ASP A 293 9.04 -1.40 -14.30
C ASP A 293 7.92 -1.09 -15.32
N GLY A 294 7.40 0.15 -15.36
CA GLY A 294 6.28 0.55 -16.23
C GLY A 294 4.93 -0.07 -15.87
N ARG A 295 4.84 -0.80 -14.76
CA ARG A 295 3.61 -1.44 -14.25
C ARG A 295 2.71 -0.49 -13.47
N LEU A 296 3.22 0.66 -13.09
CA LEU A 296 2.48 1.71 -12.42
C LEU A 296 2.77 3.07 -13.07
N MET A 297 1.72 3.80 -13.43
CA MET A 297 1.84 5.17 -13.92
C MET A 297 1.06 6.11 -13.02
N PHE A 298 1.56 7.34 -12.88
CA PHE A 298 0.97 8.39 -12.06
C PHE A 298 0.66 9.61 -12.91
N THR A 299 -0.50 10.22 -12.71
CA THR A 299 -0.84 11.54 -13.24
C THR A 299 -1.64 12.34 -12.22
N THR A 300 -1.70 13.65 -12.42
CA THR A 300 -2.56 14.56 -11.66
C THR A 300 -3.51 15.24 -12.63
N PHE A 301 -4.81 15.23 -12.34
CA PHE A 301 -5.80 15.91 -13.16
C PHE A 301 -5.79 17.41 -12.87
N HIS A 302 -5.84 18.20 -13.93
CA HIS A 302 -5.93 19.65 -13.88
C HIS A 302 -6.80 20.16 -15.03
N GLN A 303 -7.25 21.42 -14.96
CA GLN A 303 -8.20 21.97 -15.92
C GLN A 303 -7.71 21.92 -17.39
N SER A 304 -6.40 21.97 -17.60
CA SER A 304 -5.79 21.90 -18.94
C SER A 304 -5.55 20.49 -19.46
N LEU A 305 -5.77 19.43 -18.67
CA LEU A 305 -5.55 18.06 -19.11
C LEU A 305 -6.65 17.65 -20.09
N ASP A 306 -6.27 17.08 -21.22
CA ASP A 306 -7.21 16.70 -22.28
C ASP A 306 -7.06 15.23 -22.71
N TYR A 307 -7.96 14.80 -23.58
CA TYR A 307 -7.92 13.49 -24.24
C TYR A 307 -6.56 13.20 -24.88
N GLU A 308 -5.93 14.22 -25.47
CA GLU A 308 -4.64 14.11 -26.19
C GLU A 308 -3.47 13.71 -25.28
N ASP A 309 -3.52 14.07 -24.00
CA ASP A 309 -2.48 13.72 -23.02
C ASP A 309 -2.76 12.36 -22.36
N TRP A 310 -4.03 11.97 -22.31
CA TRP A 310 -4.50 10.76 -21.65
C TRP A 310 -4.45 9.53 -22.57
N ILE A 311 -4.94 9.67 -23.82
CA ILE A 311 -5.14 8.56 -24.75
C ILE A 311 -4.25 8.65 -25.98
N GLU A 312 -4.47 9.62 -26.85
CA GLU A 312 -3.60 9.88 -28.00
C GLU A 312 -3.85 11.28 -28.56
N GLY A 313 -2.80 11.93 -29.03
CA GLY A 313 -2.86 13.27 -29.60
C GLY A 313 -1.86 13.48 -30.72
N LEU A 314 -2.08 14.53 -31.53
CA LEU A 314 -1.14 14.92 -32.56
C LEU A 314 -0.05 15.82 -31.97
N ARG A 315 1.21 15.46 -32.18
CA ARG A 315 2.36 16.20 -31.69
C ARG A 315 3.24 16.65 -32.86
N PRO A 316 3.64 17.92 -32.89
CA PRO A 316 4.52 18.41 -33.94
C PRO A 316 5.93 17.87 -33.72
N VAL A 317 6.47 17.23 -34.75
CA VAL A 317 7.87 16.78 -34.80
C VAL A 317 8.55 17.40 -36.02
N VAL A 318 9.84 17.74 -35.87
CA VAL A 318 10.64 18.28 -36.96
C VAL A 318 11.31 17.12 -37.67
N ASN A 319 11.02 16.95 -38.97
CA ASN A 319 11.62 15.90 -39.77
C ASN A 319 13.07 16.24 -40.18
N GLU A 320 13.78 15.29 -40.79
CA GLU A 320 15.17 15.48 -41.27
C GLU A 320 15.34 16.64 -42.28
N ALA A 321 14.25 17.12 -42.89
CA ALA A 321 14.23 18.24 -43.82
C ALA A 321 13.86 19.58 -43.15
N SER A 322 13.88 19.64 -41.81
CA SER A 322 13.49 20.82 -41.01
C SER A 322 12.04 21.28 -41.25
N GLN A 323 11.14 20.37 -41.63
CA GLN A 323 9.72 20.63 -41.79
C GLN A 323 8.94 20.06 -40.60
N VAL A 324 7.91 20.80 -40.16
CA VAL A 324 7.00 20.34 -39.10
C VAL A 324 6.03 19.31 -39.69
N THR A 325 6.06 18.10 -39.14
CA THR A 325 5.09 17.04 -39.39
C THR A 325 4.35 16.71 -38.10
N TYR A 326 3.12 16.20 -38.20
CA TYR A 326 2.36 15.77 -37.02
C TYR A 326 2.42 14.26 -36.90
N GLU A 327 2.90 13.77 -35.76
CA GLU A 327 2.89 12.36 -35.41
C GLU A 327 1.88 12.11 -34.29
N ILE A 328 1.30 10.92 -34.27
CA ILE A 328 0.38 10.52 -33.20
C ILE A 328 1.24 10.02 -32.04
N GLU A 329 1.09 10.65 -30.88
CA GLU A 329 1.73 10.23 -29.64
C GLU A 329 0.70 9.58 -28.72
N ASN A 330 1.06 8.46 -28.10
CA ASN A 330 0.23 7.77 -27.13
C ASN A 330 0.26 8.50 -25.79
N GLY A 331 -0.91 8.81 -25.24
CA GLY A 331 -1.09 9.37 -23.91
C GLY A 331 -0.81 8.37 -22.79
N VAL A 332 -0.75 8.87 -21.55
CA VAL A 332 -0.29 8.09 -20.38
C VAL A 332 -1.11 6.82 -20.13
N PHE A 333 -2.43 6.87 -20.27
CA PHE A 333 -3.30 5.72 -20.02
C PHE A 333 -3.23 4.69 -21.13
N LYS A 334 -3.13 5.14 -22.39
CA LYS A 334 -2.94 4.24 -23.54
C LYS A 334 -1.60 3.49 -23.43
N ARG A 335 -0.52 4.17 -23.05
CA ARG A 335 0.79 3.51 -22.82
C ARG A 335 0.72 2.44 -21.73
N LEU A 336 0.02 2.70 -20.62
CA LEU A 336 -0.17 1.69 -19.57
C LEU A 336 -0.98 0.49 -20.08
N CYS A 337 -2.07 0.74 -20.83
CA CYS A 337 -2.88 -0.35 -21.39
C CYS A 337 -2.08 -1.19 -22.39
N GLU A 338 -1.32 -0.56 -23.30
CA GLU A 338 -0.42 -1.27 -24.21
C GLU A 338 0.64 -2.07 -23.43
N ALA A 339 1.23 -1.50 -22.39
CA ALA A 339 2.18 -2.21 -21.53
C ALA A 339 1.57 -3.41 -20.79
N ALA A 340 0.29 -3.34 -20.45
CA ALA A 340 -0.45 -4.43 -19.80
C ALA A 340 -0.93 -5.51 -20.78
N GLU A 341 -1.05 -5.18 -22.07
CA GLU A 341 -1.35 -6.12 -23.14
C GLU A 341 -0.11 -6.81 -23.70
N ARG A 342 1.07 -6.19 -23.56
CA ARG A 342 2.32 -6.78 -24.00
C ARG A 342 2.51 -8.12 -23.30
N SER A 343 2.32 -9.19 -24.07
CA SER A 343 2.76 -10.52 -23.69
C SER A 343 4.24 -10.42 -23.35
N LYS A 344 4.62 -10.91 -22.15
CA LYS A 344 6.04 -11.11 -21.87
C LYS A 344 6.48 -12.23 -22.80
N LEU A 345 7.03 -11.81 -23.93
CA LEU A 345 7.79 -12.65 -24.83
C LEU A 345 9.12 -13.10 -24.18
N GLU A 346 9.43 -12.62 -22.96
CA GLU A 346 10.49 -13.13 -22.10
C GLU A 346 10.37 -14.66 -21.95
N GLY A 347 11.23 -15.38 -22.68
CA GLY A 347 11.27 -16.85 -22.65
C GLY A 347 10.74 -17.56 -23.90
N ASN A 348 10.28 -16.85 -24.94
CA ASN A 348 10.03 -17.52 -26.22
C ASN A 348 11.36 -18.06 -26.78
N GLN A 349 11.29 -19.19 -27.50
CA GLN A 349 12.48 -19.89 -28.01
C GLN A 349 13.33 -19.07 -29.00
N TYR A 350 12.87 -17.90 -29.44
CA TYR A 350 13.52 -17.04 -30.42
C TYR A 350 14.14 -15.78 -29.82
N GLY A 351 13.95 -15.49 -28.53
CA GLY A 351 14.49 -14.30 -27.86
C GLY A 351 13.89 -12.97 -28.32
N ILE A 352 12.74 -13.00 -29.01
CA ILE A 352 12.00 -11.77 -29.37
C ILE A 352 11.46 -11.14 -28.09
N THR A 353 11.45 -9.82 -27.97
CA THR A 353 10.82 -9.09 -26.88
C THR A 353 9.83 -8.07 -27.46
N SER A 354 8.95 -7.49 -26.63
CA SER A 354 8.09 -6.39 -27.08
C SER A 354 8.87 -5.12 -27.49
N GLU A 355 10.15 -5.05 -27.13
CA GLU A 355 11.04 -3.93 -27.49
C GLU A 355 11.90 -4.23 -28.74
N SER A 356 11.78 -5.43 -29.33
CA SER A 356 12.54 -5.82 -30.50
C SER A 356 12.24 -4.90 -31.69
N ASP A 357 13.30 -4.44 -32.35
CA ASP A 357 13.17 -3.57 -33.51
C ASP A 357 12.81 -4.39 -34.76
N VAL A 358 11.92 -3.84 -35.59
CA VAL A 358 11.56 -4.43 -36.88
C VAL A 358 12.36 -3.75 -37.99
N TRP A 359 13.23 -4.51 -38.63
CA TRP A 359 14.14 -4.05 -39.68
C TRP A 359 13.68 -4.50 -41.06
N LYS A 360 13.72 -3.60 -42.03
CA LYS A 360 13.62 -3.95 -43.44
C LYS A 360 15.03 -4.23 -43.98
N VAL A 361 15.20 -5.34 -44.69
CA VAL A 361 16.47 -5.67 -45.38
C VAL A 361 16.24 -6.02 -46.85
N SER A 362 17.03 -5.42 -47.76
CA SER A 362 17.13 -5.80 -49.17
C SER A 362 18.28 -6.78 -49.38
N LEU A 363 17.96 -8.04 -49.70
CA LEU A 363 18.95 -9.06 -50.06
C LEU A 363 19.32 -8.88 -51.55
N LYS A 364 20.35 -8.07 -51.82
CA LYS A 364 20.82 -7.63 -53.16
C LYS A 364 19.88 -6.69 -53.90
N ARG A 365 18.68 -7.13 -54.30
CA ARG A 365 17.64 -6.32 -54.95
C ARG A 365 16.24 -6.92 -54.72
N THR A 366 15.22 -6.18 -55.14
CA THR A 366 13.84 -6.69 -55.24
C THR A 366 13.77 -7.89 -56.18
N GLY A 367 12.85 -8.82 -55.93
CA GLY A 367 12.74 -10.06 -56.70
C GLY A 367 13.74 -11.15 -56.35
N ASP A 368 13.60 -12.28 -57.05
CA ASP A 368 14.48 -13.43 -56.91
C ASP A 368 15.91 -13.12 -57.36
N ASN A 369 16.87 -13.58 -56.56
CA ASN A 369 18.29 -13.48 -56.86
C ASN A 369 19.08 -14.53 -56.06
N ASP A 370 20.33 -14.71 -56.48
CA ASP A 370 21.34 -15.59 -55.91
C ASP A 370 21.60 -15.33 -54.42
N VAL A 371 21.78 -14.07 -54.01
CA VAL A 371 22.08 -13.72 -52.61
C VAL A 371 20.88 -14.01 -51.71
N ARG A 372 19.67 -13.70 -52.16
CA ARG A 372 18.43 -14.02 -51.44
C ARG A 372 18.31 -15.53 -51.24
N LYS A 373 18.47 -16.32 -52.31
CA LYS A 373 18.39 -17.79 -52.23
C LYS A 373 19.38 -18.34 -51.21
N ASP A 374 20.63 -17.88 -51.27
CA ASP A 374 21.69 -18.23 -50.34
C ASP A 374 21.35 -17.87 -48.87
N CYS A 375 20.81 -16.68 -48.62
CA CYS A 375 20.37 -16.23 -47.29
C CYS A 375 19.24 -17.11 -46.72
N MET A 376 18.30 -17.52 -47.57
CA MET A 376 17.18 -18.38 -47.15
C MET A 376 17.64 -19.82 -46.89
N GLU A 377 18.63 -20.32 -47.62
CA GLU A 377 19.15 -21.69 -47.48
C GLU A 377 20.08 -21.85 -46.26
N ASN A 378 20.81 -20.80 -45.90
CA ASN A 378 21.86 -20.87 -44.88
C ASN A 378 21.58 -20.08 -43.59
N ASP A 379 20.34 -19.62 -43.37
CA ASP A 379 19.89 -18.99 -42.12
C ASP A 379 20.74 -17.78 -41.69
N TYR A 380 20.92 -16.85 -42.64
CA TYR A 380 21.53 -15.54 -42.39
C TYR A 380 20.99 -14.48 -43.35
N ILE A 381 21.31 -13.23 -43.10
CA ILE A 381 21.14 -12.12 -44.04
C ILE A 381 22.50 -11.61 -44.52
N ARG A 382 22.51 -11.10 -45.77
CA ARG A 382 23.70 -10.55 -46.40
C ARG A 382 23.44 -9.20 -47.04
N ILE A 383 24.36 -8.26 -46.82
CA ILE A 383 24.34 -6.94 -47.47
C ILE A 383 25.67 -6.63 -48.15
N GLY A 384 25.62 -5.70 -49.12
CA GLY A 384 26.76 -5.27 -49.93
C GLY A 384 27.59 -4.20 -49.23
N TRP A 385 28.04 -3.21 -50.01
CA TRP A 385 28.94 -2.12 -49.61
C TRP A 385 30.38 -2.60 -49.35
N ASP A 386 30.81 -3.64 -50.06
CA ASP A 386 32.08 -4.32 -49.82
C ASP A 386 33.28 -3.37 -49.98
N GLU A 387 33.12 -2.28 -50.74
CA GLU A 387 34.12 -1.22 -50.92
C GLU A 387 34.51 -0.49 -49.62
N TYR A 388 33.68 -0.56 -48.57
CA TYR A 388 34.01 0.00 -47.25
C TYR A 388 34.94 -0.89 -46.40
N GLY A 389 35.20 -2.13 -46.81
CA GLY A 389 36.01 -3.08 -46.02
C GLY A 389 35.29 -3.65 -44.78
N ASP A 390 36.00 -4.44 -43.98
CA ASP A 390 35.47 -5.05 -42.74
C ASP A 390 35.30 -4.01 -41.62
N ASP A 391 36.30 -3.14 -41.47
CA ASP A 391 36.34 -2.10 -40.43
C ASP A 391 35.84 -0.75 -40.97
N ILE A 392 35.02 -0.05 -40.18
CA ILE A 392 34.45 1.26 -40.55
C ILE A 392 35.00 2.32 -39.58
N PRO A 393 36.03 3.08 -39.97
CA PRO A 393 36.67 4.07 -39.09
C PRO A 393 35.70 5.18 -38.64
N ASP A 394 35.82 5.58 -37.38
CA ASP A 394 35.00 6.62 -36.74
C ASP A 394 35.34 8.07 -37.18
N GLU A 395 36.44 8.30 -37.91
CA GLU A 395 36.95 9.65 -38.17
C GLU A 395 36.56 10.24 -39.56
N THR A 396 36.19 11.53 -39.51
CA THR A 396 35.92 12.54 -40.56
C THR A 396 34.52 12.73 -41.17
N ASP A 397 33.87 13.80 -40.68
CA ASP A 397 33.08 14.87 -41.33
C ASP A 397 32.07 14.51 -42.45
N GLY A 398 30.79 14.77 -42.15
CA GLY A 398 29.61 14.59 -43.00
C GLY A 398 29.49 15.57 -44.17
N SER A 399 30.60 15.86 -44.86
CA SER A 399 30.66 16.79 -45.98
C SER A 399 30.84 16.12 -47.36
N ASN A 400 30.97 14.78 -47.43
CA ASN A 400 31.04 14.05 -48.70
C ASN A 400 29.77 13.24 -49.00
N ARG A 401 29.27 13.34 -50.25
CA ARG A 401 28.03 12.74 -50.79
C ARG A 401 27.92 11.19 -50.75
N ASN A 402 28.78 10.49 -50.00
CA ASN A 402 28.79 9.03 -49.81
C ASN A 402 28.16 8.55 -48.48
N ASP A 403 27.45 9.42 -47.76
CA ASP A 403 26.92 9.16 -46.40
C ASP A 403 25.80 8.10 -46.31
N LYS A 404 25.13 7.78 -47.44
CA LYS A 404 24.05 6.77 -47.47
C LYS A 404 24.52 5.37 -47.06
N GLY A 405 25.72 4.97 -47.49
CA GLY A 405 26.30 3.67 -47.13
C GLY A 405 26.64 3.58 -45.65
N LYS A 406 27.18 4.66 -45.07
CA LYS A 406 27.57 4.71 -43.65
C LYS A 406 26.36 4.57 -42.71
N LYS A 407 25.24 5.26 -42.99
CA LYS A 407 24.00 5.11 -42.20
C LYS A 407 23.45 3.69 -42.26
N ILE A 408 23.46 3.05 -43.43
CA ILE A 408 23.03 1.66 -43.62
C ILE A 408 23.93 0.70 -42.86
N LEU A 409 25.24 0.90 -42.94
CA LEU A 409 26.22 0.05 -42.25
C LEU A 409 26.15 0.23 -40.73
N ASN A 410 25.98 1.44 -40.22
CA ASN A 410 25.76 1.69 -38.79
C ASN A 410 24.50 0.99 -38.29
N ALA A 411 23.40 1.11 -39.03
CA ALA A 411 22.16 0.42 -38.70
C ALA A 411 22.33 -1.10 -38.67
N TYR A 412 23.04 -1.66 -39.66
CA TYR A 412 23.25 -3.09 -39.79
C TYR A 412 24.28 -3.67 -38.82
N ILE A 413 25.32 -2.93 -38.43
CA ILE A 413 26.42 -3.43 -37.61
C ILE A 413 26.19 -3.07 -36.14
N ASN A 414 25.85 -1.81 -35.85
CA ASN A 414 25.85 -1.27 -34.49
C ASN A 414 24.45 -1.17 -33.86
N GLU A 415 23.41 -0.88 -34.66
CA GLU A 415 22.06 -0.65 -34.11
C GLU A 415 21.23 -1.93 -33.98
N MET A 416 21.25 -2.77 -35.02
CA MET A 416 20.53 -4.05 -35.05
C MET A 416 21.17 -5.03 -34.05
N LYS A 417 20.36 -5.75 -33.27
CA LYS A 417 20.81 -6.61 -32.16
C LYS A 417 20.18 -8.00 -32.21
N VAL A 418 20.77 -8.94 -31.47
CA VAL A 418 20.16 -10.26 -31.23
C VAL A 418 18.77 -10.09 -30.61
N GLY A 419 17.78 -10.81 -31.13
CA GLY A 419 16.36 -10.68 -30.74
C GLY A 419 15.55 -9.70 -31.59
N ASP A 420 16.18 -8.88 -32.44
CA ASP A 420 15.48 -8.03 -33.39
C ASP A 420 14.87 -8.85 -34.54
N ILE A 421 13.83 -8.30 -35.15
CA ILE A 421 13.09 -8.92 -36.25
C ILE A 421 13.58 -8.33 -37.58
N VAL A 422 13.84 -9.19 -38.57
CA VAL A 422 14.16 -8.78 -39.93
C VAL A 422 13.07 -9.22 -40.91
N MET A 423 12.66 -8.28 -41.76
CA MET A 423 11.76 -8.48 -42.88
C MET A 423 12.51 -8.36 -44.20
N SER A 424 12.53 -9.44 -44.96
CA SER A 424 13.15 -9.48 -46.27
C SER A 424 12.24 -8.79 -47.30
N CYS A 425 12.71 -7.69 -47.86
CA CYS A 425 11.98 -6.93 -48.89
C CYS A 425 12.12 -7.60 -50.24
N TYR A 426 10.99 -7.87 -50.90
CA TYR A 426 10.99 -8.38 -52.27
C TYR A 426 10.41 -7.38 -53.26
N SER A 427 9.43 -6.56 -52.89
CA SER A 427 8.97 -5.41 -53.68
C SER A 427 8.81 -4.19 -52.77
N SER A 428 8.48 -3.02 -53.32
CA SER A 428 8.17 -1.83 -52.50
C SER A 428 6.97 -2.04 -51.58
N LYS A 429 6.12 -3.04 -51.86
CA LYS A 429 4.91 -3.34 -51.09
C LYS A 429 4.99 -4.63 -50.29
N GLU A 430 5.81 -5.58 -50.76
CA GLU A 430 5.77 -6.96 -50.28
C GLU A 430 7.10 -7.44 -49.69
N ILE A 431 6.97 -8.16 -48.59
CA ILE A 431 8.02 -8.99 -48.02
C ILE A 431 7.87 -10.43 -48.48
N ASP A 432 8.93 -11.22 -48.39
CA ASP A 432 8.93 -12.66 -48.69
C ASP A 432 9.41 -13.55 -47.54
N ALA A 433 10.01 -12.98 -46.49
CA ALA A 433 10.47 -13.70 -45.33
C ALA A 433 10.50 -12.81 -44.08
N ILE A 434 10.33 -13.43 -42.91
CA ILE A 434 10.49 -12.81 -41.59
C ILE A 434 11.43 -13.71 -40.79
N GLY A 435 12.44 -13.13 -40.15
CA GLY A 435 13.36 -13.85 -39.28
C GLY A 435 13.76 -13.04 -38.06
N VAL A 436 14.49 -13.68 -37.15
CA VAL A 436 15.01 -13.09 -35.92
C VAL A 436 16.52 -13.13 -35.94
N ILE A 437 17.18 -12.05 -35.54
CA ILE A 437 18.64 -12.01 -35.44
C ILE A 437 19.09 -12.92 -34.30
N THR A 438 19.99 -13.87 -34.59
CA THR A 438 20.49 -14.86 -33.62
C THR A 438 21.96 -14.72 -33.28
N GLY A 439 22.68 -13.82 -33.94
CA GLY A 439 24.10 -13.62 -33.67
C GLY A 439 24.63 -12.29 -34.18
N GLU A 440 25.87 -12.01 -33.79
CA GLU A 440 26.57 -10.79 -34.15
C GLU A 440 26.93 -10.72 -35.64
N TYR A 441 27.25 -9.51 -36.08
CA TYR A 441 27.77 -9.25 -37.42
C TYR A 441 29.14 -9.94 -37.63
N ARG A 442 29.39 -10.42 -38.85
CA ARG A 442 30.71 -10.86 -39.30
C ARG A 442 30.95 -10.54 -40.78
N TYR A 443 32.20 -10.31 -41.14
CA TYR A 443 32.65 -10.19 -42.52
C TYR A 443 33.26 -11.51 -43.00
N ASP A 444 32.81 -12.02 -44.14
CA ASP A 444 33.26 -13.30 -44.70
C ASP A 444 33.99 -13.08 -46.02
N GLU A 445 35.33 -13.12 -45.96
CA GLU A 445 36.20 -12.90 -47.11
C GLU A 445 36.07 -13.97 -48.20
N SER A 446 35.56 -15.17 -47.85
CA SER A 446 35.42 -16.28 -48.80
C SER A 446 34.34 -16.02 -49.85
N LEU A 447 33.44 -15.08 -49.59
CA LEU A 447 32.37 -14.71 -50.51
C LEU A 447 32.85 -13.73 -51.59
N PRO A 448 32.39 -13.87 -52.85
CA PRO A 448 32.82 -13.01 -53.95
C PRO A 448 32.26 -11.58 -53.88
N ALA A 449 31.09 -11.39 -53.25
CA ALA A 449 30.42 -10.09 -53.05
C ALA A 449 29.38 -10.21 -51.92
N TYR A 450 28.84 -9.12 -51.39
CA TYR A 450 27.90 -9.11 -50.26
C TYR A 450 28.46 -9.87 -49.06
N LYS A 451 29.65 -9.46 -48.61
CA LYS A 451 30.49 -10.21 -47.66
C LYS A 451 30.05 -10.04 -46.20
N ARG A 452 29.10 -9.15 -45.95
CA ARG A 452 28.59 -8.84 -44.60
C ARG A 452 27.46 -9.78 -44.23
N ILE A 453 27.70 -10.65 -43.26
CA ILE A 453 26.75 -11.68 -42.83
C ILE A 453 26.26 -11.36 -41.42
N ARG A 454 24.97 -11.58 -41.17
CA ARG A 454 24.43 -11.65 -39.81
C ARG A 454 23.51 -12.88 -39.67
N PRO A 455 23.73 -13.76 -38.69
CA PRO A 455 22.92 -14.96 -38.48
C PRO A 455 21.46 -14.63 -38.17
N VAL A 456 20.53 -15.38 -38.77
CA VAL A 456 19.09 -15.19 -38.63
C VAL A 456 18.37 -16.52 -38.56
N HIS A 457 17.46 -16.66 -37.60
CA HIS A 457 16.48 -17.74 -37.62
C HIS A 457 15.22 -17.28 -38.35
N TRP A 458 14.97 -17.81 -39.54
CA TRP A 458 13.80 -17.46 -40.34
C TRP A 458 12.53 -18.14 -39.81
N LEU A 459 11.55 -17.34 -39.43
CA LEU A 459 10.23 -17.78 -38.96
C LEU A 459 9.31 -18.15 -40.14
N ILE A 460 9.35 -17.37 -41.22
CA ILE A 460 8.68 -17.69 -42.49
C ILE A 460 9.60 -17.41 -43.66
N LYS A 461 9.55 -18.25 -44.70
CA LYS A 461 10.32 -18.12 -45.95
C LYS A 461 9.40 -18.29 -47.17
N GLY A 462 9.65 -17.49 -48.22
CA GLY A 462 8.97 -17.60 -49.51
C GLY A 462 7.48 -17.23 -49.50
N LYS A 463 7.03 -16.43 -48.52
CA LYS A 463 5.62 -16.02 -48.36
C LYS A 463 5.44 -14.55 -48.71
N ARG A 464 4.72 -14.27 -49.78
CA ARG A 464 4.39 -12.92 -50.25
C ARG A 464 3.40 -12.25 -49.30
N GLU A 465 3.84 -11.27 -48.52
CA GLU A 465 2.95 -10.48 -47.69
C GLU A 465 3.03 -9.00 -48.03
N ASN A 466 1.90 -8.39 -48.35
CA ASN A 466 1.81 -6.94 -48.50
C ASN A 466 1.72 -6.28 -47.10
N ILE A 467 2.67 -5.41 -46.81
CA ILE A 467 2.79 -4.75 -45.50
C ILE A 467 2.43 -3.27 -45.53
N VAL A 468 1.96 -2.70 -46.67
CA VAL A 468 1.72 -1.26 -46.81
C VAL A 468 0.75 -0.73 -45.76
N GLU A 469 -0.36 -1.43 -45.53
CA GLU A 469 -1.36 -1.04 -44.54
C GLU A 469 -0.79 -1.03 -43.12
N ARG A 470 -0.03 -2.09 -42.77
CA ARG A 470 0.64 -2.21 -41.46
C ARG A 470 1.77 -1.21 -41.30
N ASN A 471 2.44 -0.82 -42.39
CA ASN A 471 3.48 0.19 -42.41
C ASN A 471 2.93 1.63 -42.47
N GLY A 472 1.78 1.88 -41.82
CA GLY A 472 1.15 3.20 -41.77
C GLY A 472 0.74 3.75 -43.14
N GLY A 473 0.38 2.87 -44.09
CA GLY A 473 0.00 3.23 -45.46
C GLY A 473 1.17 3.56 -46.39
N LYS A 474 2.42 3.34 -45.97
CA LYS A 474 3.63 3.71 -46.73
C LYS A 474 4.28 2.50 -47.41
N GLU A 475 4.72 2.68 -48.64
CA GLU A 475 5.59 1.71 -49.33
C GLU A 475 7.01 1.73 -48.76
N MET A 476 7.71 0.60 -48.82
CA MET A 476 9.12 0.50 -48.46
C MET A 476 9.99 1.26 -49.47
N VAL A 477 10.93 2.05 -48.96
CA VAL A 477 11.93 2.76 -49.77
C VAL A 477 13.10 1.87 -50.19
N GLU A 478 13.85 2.32 -51.20
CA GLU A 478 14.95 1.56 -51.82
C GLU A 478 16.15 1.28 -50.89
N SER A 479 16.29 2.02 -49.79
CA SER A 479 17.40 1.85 -48.83
C SER A 479 17.58 0.39 -48.39
N THR A 480 18.82 -0.11 -48.34
CA THR A 480 19.11 -1.53 -48.09
C THR A 480 18.65 -1.98 -46.71
N VAL A 481 18.94 -1.21 -45.67
CA VAL A 481 18.61 -1.53 -44.27
C VAL A 481 18.06 -0.28 -43.59
N TYR A 482 16.93 -0.41 -42.89
CA TYR A 482 16.38 0.63 -42.01
C TYR A 482 15.26 0.05 -41.13
N ARG A 483 14.98 0.72 -40.01
CA ARG A 483 13.89 0.36 -39.09
C ARG A 483 12.52 0.76 -39.64
N LEU A 484 11.57 -0.17 -39.62
CA LEU A 484 10.16 0.06 -39.95
C LEU A 484 9.44 0.62 -38.74
N LYS A 485 9.54 1.93 -38.51
CA LYS A 485 9.00 2.61 -37.30
C LYS A 485 7.49 2.45 -37.10
N SER A 486 6.74 2.11 -38.13
CA SER A 486 5.28 1.95 -38.07
C SER A 486 4.83 0.51 -37.91
N ILE A 487 5.74 -0.47 -37.97
CA ILE A 487 5.44 -1.89 -37.77
C ILE A 487 5.98 -2.29 -36.40
N HIS A 488 5.09 -2.78 -35.55
CA HIS A 488 5.43 -3.29 -34.22
C HIS A 488 5.41 -4.82 -34.19
N VAL A 489 5.88 -5.42 -33.10
CA VAL A 489 5.96 -6.88 -32.94
C VAL A 489 4.59 -7.54 -33.13
N GLU A 490 3.51 -6.89 -32.67
CA GLU A 490 2.14 -7.37 -32.81
C GLU A 490 1.69 -7.45 -34.28
N ASP A 491 2.16 -6.52 -35.12
CA ASP A 491 1.90 -6.56 -36.56
C ASP A 491 2.63 -7.74 -37.22
N VAL A 492 3.84 -8.06 -36.73
CA VAL A 492 4.63 -9.22 -37.18
C VAL A 492 3.94 -10.52 -36.76
N GLU A 493 3.51 -10.61 -35.51
CA GLU A 493 2.77 -11.76 -34.97
C GLU A 493 1.52 -12.04 -35.81
N ALA A 494 0.72 -11.03 -36.12
CA ALA A 494 -0.46 -11.19 -36.96
C ALA A 494 -0.14 -11.74 -38.36
N ILE A 495 1.04 -11.40 -38.92
CA ILE A 495 1.51 -11.99 -40.18
C ILE A 495 1.95 -13.44 -39.97
N LEU A 496 2.69 -13.73 -38.90
CA LEU A 496 3.17 -15.08 -38.59
C LEU A 496 2.01 -16.06 -38.34
N GLU A 497 0.99 -15.64 -37.57
CA GLU A 497 -0.21 -16.42 -37.29
C GLU A 497 -0.98 -16.78 -38.57
N LYS A 498 -1.09 -15.82 -39.52
CA LYS A 498 -1.67 -16.06 -40.85
C LYS A 498 -0.99 -17.21 -41.59
N TYR A 499 0.31 -17.43 -41.34
CA TYR A 499 1.11 -18.50 -41.92
C TYR A 499 1.32 -19.70 -40.99
N GLY A 500 0.60 -19.77 -39.87
CA GLY A 500 0.60 -20.90 -38.94
C GLY A 500 1.83 -20.95 -38.01
N VAL A 501 2.55 -19.83 -37.87
CA VAL A 501 3.66 -19.70 -36.92
C VAL A 501 3.15 -18.95 -35.70
N PHE A 502 3.22 -19.59 -34.54
CA PHE A 502 2.79 -19.02 -33.27
C PHE A 502 4.02 -18.77 -32.40
N ILE A 503 4.13 -17.56 -31.87
CA ILE A 503 5.12 -17.24 -30.85
C ILE A 503 4.43 -17.51 -29.51
N GLU A 504 4.98 -18.38 -28.67
CA GLU A 504 4.42 -18.65 -27.35
C GLU A 504 4.40 -17.37 -26.52
N GLN A 505 3.20 -16.90 -26.22
CA GLN A 505 2.96 -15.74 -25.38
C GLN A 505 2.65 -16.22 -23.97
N GLU A 506 3.53 -15.93 -23.00
CA GLU A 506 3.06 -15.90 -21.62
C GLU A 506 2.21 -14.65 -21.45
N LYS A 507 0.91 -14.87 -21.25
CA LYS A 507 -0.03 -13.81 -20.92
C LYS A 507 0.39 -13.18 -19.60
N ASP A 508 0.73 -11.89 -19.60
CA ASP A 508 1.05 -11.18 -18.36
C ASP A 508 -0.23 -10.86 -17.59
N ASP A 509 -0.69 -11.79 -16.76
CA ASP A 509 -1.86 -11.61 -15.90
C ASP A 509 -1.55 -10.73 -14.66
N LYS A 510 -0.37 -10.12 -14.55
CA LYS A 510 -0.03 -9.27 -13.41
C LYS A 510 -0.81 -7.95 -13.46
N PRO A 511 -1.17 -7.39 -12.29
CA PRO A 511 -1.85 -6.09 -12.24
C PRO A 511 -0.97 -4.93 -12.74
N TYR A 512 -1.57 -4.03 -13.52
CA TYR A 512 -1.02 -2.73 -13.92
C TYR A 512 -1.88 -1.63 -13.31
N VAL A 513 -1.28 -0.58 -12.76
CA VAL A 513 -1.99 0.43 -11.96
C VAL A 513 -1.84 1.82 -12.56
N MET A 514 -2.96 2.49 -12.76
CA MET A 514 -3.02 3.92 -13.05
C MET A 514 -3.44 4.68 -11.80
N VAL A 515 -2.56 5.55 -11.31
CA VAL A 515 -2.85 6.47 -10.21
C VAL A 515 -3.25 7.83 -10.78
N ILE A 516 -4.42 8.32 -10.39
CA ILE A 516 -4.97 9.62 -10.80
C ILE A 516 -5.17 10.49 -9.57
N ASP A 517 -4.29 11.46 -9.36
CA ASP A 517 -4.45 12.42 -8.26
C ASP A 517 -5.41 13.54 -8.66
N GLU A 518 -6.21 14.03 -7.72
CA GLU A 518 -7.13 15.16 -7.90
C GLU A 518 -8.14 14.99 -9.06
N LEU A 519 -8.81 13.84 -9.13
CA LEU A 519 -9.71 13.48 -10.23
C LEU A 519 -10.76 14.57 -10.57
N ASN A 520 -11.26 15.29 -9.57
CA ASN A 520 -12.25 16.35 -9.74
C ASN A 520 -11.69 17.66 -10.33
N ARG A 521 -10.36 17.86 -10.37
CA ARG A 521 -9.75 19.10 -10.90
C ARG A 521 -9.75 19.17 -12.44
N GLY A 522 -10.03 18.08 -13.13
CA GLY A 522 -10.11 18.00 -14.60
C GLY A 522 -11.54 17.75 -15.10
N ASN A 523 -11.78 18.02 -16.38
CA ASN A 523 -13.02 17.60 -17.05
C ASN A 523 -12.93 16.10 -17.39
N VAL A 524 -13.29 15.25 -16.42
CA VAL A 524 -13.17 13.79 -16.53
C VAL A 524 -13.87 13.25 -17.77
N SER A 525 -15.06 13.74 -18.10
CA SER A 525 -15.81 13.29 -19.28
C SER A 525 -15.06 13.60 -20.58
N LYS A 526 -14.39 14.76 -20.67
CA LYS A 526 -13.57 15.15 -21.82
C LYS A 526 -12.28 14.30 -21.90
N VAL A 527 -11.60 14.12 -20.78
CA VAL A 527 -10.32 13.38 -20.70
C VAL A 527 -10.51 11.91 -21.08
N PHE A 528 -11.54 11.24 -20.54
CA PHE A 528 -11.81 9.84 -20.86
C PHE A 528 -12.51 9.65 -22.21
N GLY A 529 -13.25 10.66 -22.70
CA GLY A 529 -13.93 10.62 -23.99
C GLY A 529 -14.81 9.37 -24.16
N GLU A 530 -14.60 8.63 -25.24
CA GLU A 530 -15.36 7.43 -25.60
C GLU A 530 -15.04 6.22 -24.71
N LEU A 531 -13.95 6.27 -23.93
CA LEU A 531 -13.45 5.16 -23.12
C LEU A 531 -14.20 4.98 -21.80
N ILE A 532 -15.10 5.89 -21.45
CA ILE A 532 -15.93 5.78 -20.23
C ILE A 532 -16.66 4.43 -20.19
N THR A 533 -17.08 3.91 -21.34
CA THR A 533 -17.72 2.61 -21.47
C THR A 533 -16.76 1.45 -21.18
N LEU A 534 -15.49 1.55 -21.62
CA LEU A 534 -14.47 0.51 -21.45
C LEU A 534 -13.94 0.40 -20.02
N LEU A 535 -14.25 1.37 -19.14
CA LEU A 535 -13.88 1.30 -17.73
C LEU A 535 -14.67 0.22 -16.97
N GLU A 536 -15.83 -0.20 -17.46
CA GLU A 536 -16.66 -1.25 -16.85
C GLU A 536 -15.94 -2.60 -16.84
N ALA A 537 -15.97 -3.31 -15.71
CA ALA A 537 -15.18 -4.53 -15.53
C ALA A 537 -15.54 -5.65 -16.54
N ASP A 538 -16.82 -5.78 -16.92
CA ASP A 538 -17.28 -6.81 -17.85
C ASP A 538 -17.05 -6.44 -19.33
N LYS A 539 -16.72 -5.17 -19.62
CA LYS A 539 -16.44 -4.63 -20.96
C LYS A 539 -14.96 -4.68 -21.35
N ARG A 540 -14.08 -5.06 -20.43
CA ARG A 540 -12.63 -5.14 -20.64
C ARG A 540 -12.22 -6.34 -21.46
N LYS A 541 -11.04 -6.24 -22.07
CA LYS A 541 -10.43 -7.34 -22.84
C LYS A 541 -10.19 -8.54 -21.93
N GLY A 542 -10.71 -9.70 -22.33
CA GLY A 542 -10.72 -10.94 -21.55
C GLY A 542 -11.97 -11.17 -20.70
N SER A 543 -12.93 -10.24 -20.67
CA SER A 543 -14.20 -10.37 -19.96
C SER A 543 -15.34 -10.88 -20.86
N LYS A 544 -16.44 -11.33 -20.26
CA LYS A 544 -17.58 -11.93 -20.98
C LYS A 544 -18.22 -11.02 -22.02
N ASN A 545 -18.27 -9.71 -21.76
CA ASN A 545 -18.91 -8.72 -22.62
C ASN A 545 -17.87 -7.75 -23.19
N GLU A 546 -16.67 -8.25 -23.53
CA GLU A 546 -15.56 -7.47 -24.11
C GLU A 546 -16.04 -6.51 -25.22
N GLU A 547 -15.56 -5.27 -25.18
CA GLU A 547 -15.84 -4.23 -26.17
C GLU A 547 -14.56 -3.49 -26.56
N SER A 548 -14.56 -2.90 -27.75
CA SER A 548 -13.57 -1.92 -28.21
C SER A 548 -14.20 -0.62 -28.67
N VAL A 549 -13.38 0.43 -28.71
CA VAL A 549 -13.70 1.66 -29.44
C VAL A 549 -12.66 1.93 -30.51
N LYS A 550 -13.06 2.64 -31.58
CA LYS A 550 -12.15 3.06 -32.64
C LYS A 550 -11.62 4.45 -32.31
N LEU A 551 -10.32 4.59 -32.07
CA LEU A 551 -9.73 5.85 -31.65
C LEU A 551 -9.80 6.93 -32.76
N PRO A 552 -10.00 8.21 -32.40
CA PRO A 552 -10.26 9.28 -33.36
C PRO A 552 -9.04 9.70 -34.18
N TYR A 553 -7.80 9.61 -33.66
CA TYR A 553 -6.61 10.05 -34.39
C TYR A 553 -5.97 8.91 -35.17
N SER A 554 -5.63 7.81 -34.49
CA SER A 554 -4.96 6.64 -35.09
C SER A 554 -5.89 5.76 -35.92
N LYS A 555 -7.22 5.88 -35.70
CA LYS A 555 -8.24 5.00 -36.31
C LYS A 555 -8.06 3.52 -35.96
N LYS A 556 -7.20 3.19 -35.00
CA LYS A 556 -7.00 1.82 -34.49
C LYS A 556 -8.10 1.45 -33.49
N SER A 557 -8.37 0.15 -33.38
CA SER A 557 -9.23 -0.37 -32.31
C SER A 557 -8.47 -0.37 -30.98
N PHE A 558 -9.14 0.02 -29.90
CA PHE A 558 -8.58 0.09 -28.56
C PHE A 558 -9.48 -0.60 -27.55
N HIS A 559 -8.84 -1.32 -26.63
CA HIS A 559 -9.48 -2.01 -25.51
C HIS A 559 -8.80 -1.60 -24.20
N VAL A 560 -9.50 -1.79 -23.08
CA VAL A 560 -8.88 -1.70 -21.74
C VAL A 560 -8.68 -3.13 -21.23
N PRO A 561 -7.45 -3.54 -20.88
CA PRO A 561 -7.18 -4.87 -20.35
C PRO A 561 -7.81 -5.14 -18.97
N ASP A 562 -8.21 -6.39 -18.70
CA ASP A 562 -8.76 -6.75 -17.40
C ASP A 562 -7.74 -6.66 -16.24
N ASN A 563 -6.45 -6.77 -16.53
CA ASN A 563 -5.36 -6.63 -15.58
C ASN A 563 -4.95 -5.17 -15.30
N VAL A 564 -5.58 -4.17 -15.94
CA VAL A 564 -5.37 -2.74 -15.62
C VAL A 564 -6.28 -2.31 -14.47
N TYR A 565 -5.82 -1.45 -13.57
CA TYR A 565 -6.56 -1.01 -12.39
C TYR A 565 -6.39 0.49 -12.20
N LEU A 566 -7.48 1.20 -11.94
CA LEU A 566 -7.45 2.65 -11.71
C LEU A 566 -7.69 2.93 -10.22
N ILE A 567 -6.82 3.73 -9.62
CA ILE A 567 -7.02 4.33 -8.30
C ILE A 567 -6.92 5.83 -8.43
N ALA A 568 -7.94 6.54 -7.95
CA ALA A 568 -7.96 7.99 -7.97
C ALA A 568 -8.12 8.58 -6.58
N THR A 569 -7.63 9.79 -6.36
CA THR A 569 -7.90 10.59 -5.17
C THR A 569 -8.82 11.76 -5.52
N MET A 570 -9.67 12.16 -4.57
CA MET A 570 -10.58 13.28 -4.75
C MET A 570 -10.77 14.04 -3.44
N ASN A 571 -10.49 15.34 -3.46
CA ASN A 571 -10.85 16.22 -2.33
C ASN A 571 -12.31 16.65 -2.47
N THR A 572 -13.09 16.40 -1.42
CA THR A 572 -14.54 16.68 -1.41
C THR A 572 -14.90 18.07 -0.91
N ALA A 573 -13.97 18.77 -0.27
CA ALA A 573 -14.18 20.13 0.23
C ALA A 573 -14.19 21.18 -0.90
N ASP A 574 -13.50 20.92 -2.01
CA ASP A 574 -13.39 21.84 -3.16
C ASP A 574 -14.66 21.79 -4.03
N ARG A 575 -15.68 22.61 -3.72
CA ARG A 575 -16.90 22.77 -4.54
C ARG A 575 -16.69 23.55 -5.85
N SER A 576 -15.56 24.26 -5.99
CA SER A 576 -15.22 25.07 -7.18
C SER A 576 -14.92 24.23 -8.43
N LEU A 577 -14.85 22.91 -8.28
CA LEU A 577 -14.48 21.96 -9.31
C LEU A 577 -15.72 21.12 -9.66
N GLY A 578 -16.08 21.07 -10.95
CA GLY A 578 -17.38 20.60 -11.43
C GLY A 578 -17.83 19.26 -10.85
N SER A 579 -19.16 19.12 -10.68
CA SER A 579 -19.75 17.87 -10.19
C SER A 579 -19.36 16.69 -11.08
N LEU A 580 -18.73 15.67 -10.51
CA LEU A 580 -18.37 14.46 -11.24
C LEU A 580 -19.61 13.82 -11.88
N ASP A 581 -19.53 13.58 -13.19
CA ASP A 581 -20.60 13.02 -14.01
C ASP A 581 -21.12 11.67 -13.45
N TYR A 582 -22.43 11.47 -13.49
CA TYR A 582 -23.09 10.20 -13.13
C TYR A 582 -22.56 9.01 -13.92
N ALA A 583 -22.08 9.23 -15.15
CA ALA A 583 -21.43 8.21 -15.94
C ALA A 583 -20.19 7.69 -15.22
N ILE A 584 -19.27 8.56 -14.82
CA ILE A 584 -18.05 8.18 -14.10
C ILE A 584 -18.39 7.57 -12.74
N ARG A 585 -19.35 8.16 -12.00
CA ARG A 585 -19.75 7.65 -10.67
C ARG A 585 -20.16 6.17 -10.69
N ARG A 586 -20.77 5.68 -11.78
CA ARG A 586 -21.17 4.27 -11.90
C ARG A 586 -20.00 3.30 -12.17
N ARG A 587 -18.90 3.79 -12.74
CA ARG A 587 -17.73 2.97 -13.17
C ARG A 587 -16.64 2.90 -12.13
N PHE A 588 -16.66 3.79 -11.15
CA PHE A 588 -15.77 3.75 -9.99
C PHE A 588 -16.51 3.27 -8.74
N ALA A 589 -15.78 2.68 -7.79
CA ALA A 589 -16.26 2.53 -6.42
C ALA A 589 -15.65 3.65 -5.55
N PHE A 590 -16.51 4.37 -4.82
CA PHE A 590 -16.12 5.49 -3.98
C PHE A 590 -15.86 4.99 -2.57
N ILE A 591 -14.63 5.15 -2.10
CA ILE A 591 -14.16 4.78 -0.77
C ILE A 591 -13.97 6.07 0.01
N SER A 592 -14.72 6.24 1.09
CA SER A 592 -14.69 7.44 1.92
C SER A 592 -13.57 7.34 2.96
N GLU A 593 -12.60 8.25 2.86
CA GLU A 593 -11.56 8.46 3.86
C GLU A 593 -12.00 9.50 4.88
N ARG A 594 -12.15 9.03 6.13
CA ARG A 594 -12.63 9.85 7.24
C ARG A 594 -11.48 10.18 8.19
N PRO A 595 -11.51 11.34 8.86
CA PRO A 595 -10.57 11.63 9.93
C PRO A 595 -10.67 10.59 11.06
N ILE A 596 -9.51 10.21 11.62
CA ILE A 596 -9.37 9.23 12.70
C ILE A 596 -8.31 9.71 13.69
N GLY A 597 -8.43 9.32 14.95
CA GLY A 597 -7.38 9.55 15.93
C GLY A 597 -6.21 8.59 15.70
N LEU A 598 -4.99 9.13 15.62
CA LEU A 598 -3.77 8.33 15.49
C LEU A 598 -3.16 8.03 16.86
N ALA A 599 -2.44 6.91 16.95
CA ALA A 599 -1.66 6.56 18.13
C ALA A 599 -0.24 7.14 18.02
N GLY A 600 0.33 7.57 19.15
CA GLY A 600 1.73 8.01 19.25
C GLY A 600 1.89 9.48 19.63
N ASP A 601 3.08 9.82 20.11
CA ASP A 601 3.38 11.11 20.74
C ASP A 601 3.38 12.30 19.75
N ARG A 602 3.49 12.01 18.45
CA ARG A 602 3.45 13.03 17.39
C ARG A 602 2.05 13.57 17.13
N PHE A 603 0.99 12.88 17.56
CA PHE A 603 -0.38 13.25 17.27
C PHE A 603 -1.03 13.97 18.46
N ASN A 604 -1.51 15.19 18.26
CA ASN A 604 -2.21 15.95 19.30
C ASN A 604 -3.69 15.56 19.35
N ALA A 605 -4.00 14.54 20.16
CA ALA A 605 -5.36 14.00 20.29
C ALA A 605 -6.37 14.99 20.90
N GLU A 606 -5.93 15.85 21.82
CA GLU A 606 -6.80 16.84 22.47
C GLU A 606 -7.23 17.92 21.47
N LEU A 607 -6.28 18.44 20.69
CA LEU A 607 -6.57 19.41 19.64
C LEU A 607 -7.43 18.80 18.54
N PHE A 608 -7.13 17.57 18.12
CA PHE A 608 -7.96 16.84 17.15
C PHE A 608 -9.40 16.73 17.63
N GLU A 609 -9.62 16.34 18.88
CA GLU A 609 -10.95 16.24 19.46
C GLU A 609 -11.65 17.60 19.50
N LYS A 610 -10.98 18.65 19.95
CA LYS A 610 -11.52 20.01 20.03
C LYS A 610 -12.01 20.52 18.67
N VAL A 611 -11.19 20.39 17.62
CA VAL A 611 -11.56 20.82 16.27
C VAL A 611 -12.63 19.90 15.66
N SER A 612 -12.57 18.60 15.90
CA SER A 612 -13.54 17.64 15.34
C SER A 612 -14.97 17.90 15.79
N ARG A 613 -15.15 18.45 17.01
CA ARG A 613 -16.47 18.83 17.53
C ARG A 613 -17.11 20.00 16.77
N LEU A 614 -16.34 20.75 15.97
CA LEU A 614 -16.91 21.74 15.05
C LEU A 614 -17.65 21.11 13.86
N PHE A 615 -17.38 19.84 13.56
CA PHE A 615 -17.93 19.16 12.39
C PHE A 615 -18.89 18.02 12.78
N VAL A 616 -18.60 17.30 13.87
CA VAL A 616 -19.31 16.07 14.24
C VAL A 616 -19.83 16.13 15.67
N LYS A 617 -21.16 16.00 15.83
CA LYS A 617 -21.84 16.00 17.13
C LYS A 617 -21.62 14.72 17.93
N ASN A 618 -21.63 13.56 17.25
CA ASN A 618 -21.46 12.25 17.87
C ASN A 618 -20.01 11.75 17.85
N PHE A 619 -19.03 12.66 17.94
CA PHE A 619 -17.60 12.34 17.89
C PHE A 619 -17.19 11.27 18.93
N ASP A 620 -17.66 11.39 20.17
CA ASP A 620 -17.33 10.43 21.24
C ASP A 620 -17.78 9.00 20.91
N ALA A 621 -18.95 8.88 20.28
CA ALA A 621 -19.48 7.58 19.87
C ALA A 621 -18.69 7.00 18.68
N TYR A 622 -18.23 7.85 17.75
CA TYR A 622 -17.34 7.45 16.65
C TYR A 622 -15.93 7.06 17.12
N LYS A 623 -15.39 7.78 18.10
CA LYS A 623 -14.13 7.41 18.79
C LYS A 623 -14.28 6.08 19.53
N ALA A 624 -15.37 5.90 20.28
CA ALA A 624 -15.65 4.69 21.05
C ALA A 624 -15.92 3.45 20.19
N SER A 625 -16.37 3.61 18.95
CA SER A 625 -16.52 2.50 17.99
C SER A 625 -15.20 1.99 17.45
N GLY A 626 -14.08 2.68 17.75
CA GLY A 626 -12.78 2.40 17.13
C GLY A 626 -12.70 2.93 15.71
N TRP A 627 -13.35 4.07 15.43
CA TRP A 627 -13.37 4.72 14.11
C TRP A 627 -14.06 3.87 13.03
N ASP A 628 -15.17 3.22 13.38
CA ASP A 628 -15.95 2.41 12.43
C ASP A 628 -16.46 3.26 11.25
N ALA A 629 -15.88 3.05 10.07
CA ALA A 629 -16.21 3.77 8.84
C ALA A 629 -17.68 3.61 8.39
N THR A 630 -18.41 2.62 8.92
CA THR A 630 -19.84 2.42 8.62
C THR A 630 -20.76 3.26 9.51
N MET A 631 -20.23 3.86 10.58
CA MET A 631 -21.00 4.67 11.50
C MET A 631 -21.53 5.93 10.82
N ARG A 632 -22.79 6.27 11.06
CA ARG A 632 -23.36 7.53 10.58
C ARG A 632 -22.84 8.69 11.42
N LEU A 633 -22.19 9.66 10.79
CA LEU A 633 -21.80 10.91 11.44
C LEU A 633 -23.02 11.84 11.53
N LEU A 634 -23.19 12.48 12.68
CA LEU A 634 -24.20 13.50 12.90
C LEU A 634 -23.53 14.87 12.79
N PRO A 635 -24.02 15.78 11.93
CA PRO A 635 -23.51 17.14 11.82
C PRO A 635 -23.50 17.84 13.18
N ALA A 636 -22.42 18.58 13.46
CA ALA A 636 -22.39 19.51 14.58
C ALA A 636 -23.30 20.71 14.31
N ASP A 637 -23.75 21.38 15.37
CA ASP A 637 -24.59 22.59 15.24
C ASP A 637 -23.81 23.77 14.62
N THR A 638 -22.47 23.70 14.63
CA THR A 638 -21.54 24.63 13.96
C THR A 638 -21.32 24.34 12.47
N LEU A 639 -21.84 23.22 11.94
CA LEU A 639 -21.72 22.86 10.52
C LEU A 639 -22.99 23.25 9.77
N CYS A 640 -22.85 23.93 8.64
CA CYS A 640 -24.00 24.31 7.81
C CYS A 640 -24.67 23.07 7.17
N ASP A 641 -26.01 23.06 7.11
CA ASP A 641 -26.85 21.94 6.65
C ASP A 641 -26.56 21.50 5.19
N GLU A 642 -25.97 22.37 4.38
CA GLU A 642 -25.55 22.04 3.02
C GLU A 642 -24.34 21.10 2.95
N TYR A 643 -23.60 20.96 4.05
CA TYR A 643 -22.37 20.19 4.12
C TYR A 643 -22.53 18.93 4.95
N LYS A 644 -21.86 17.87 4.51
CA LYS A 644 -21.73 16.64 5.28
C LYS A 644 -20.38 16.64 5.99
N PRO A 645 -20.32 16.18 7.25
CA PRO A 645 -19.05 16.11 7.97
C PRO A 645 -17.96 15.35 7.19
N GLU A 646 -18.33 14.26 6.50
CA GLU A 646 -17.40 13.44 5.72
C GLU A 646 -16.69 14.21 4.60
N ASP A 647 -17.29 15.30 4.12
CA ASP A 647 -16.81 16.03 2.94
C ASP A 647 -15.83 17.16 3.32
N VAL A 648 -15.97 17.74 4.51
CA VAL A 648 -15.27 18.97 4.94
C VAL A 648 -14.53 18.87 6.28
N TRP A 649 -14.70 17.79 7.05
CA TRP A 649 -14.04 17.65 8.35
C TRP A 649 -12.51 17.53 8.21
N ILE A 650 -11.78 18.47 8.80
CA ILE A 650 -10.31 18.54 8.75
C ILE A 650 -9.67 17.20 9.16
N GLY A 651 -8.80 16.70 8.30
CA GLY A 651 -8.14 15.41 8.46
C GLY A 651 -7.08 15.36 9.56
N HIS A 652 -6.79 14.14 9.99
CA HIS A 652 -5.88 13.85 11.10
C HIS A 652 -4.42 14.27 10.82
N SER A 653 -4.02 14.44 9.56
CA SER A 653 -2.65 14.86 9.23
C SER A 653 -2.31 16.26 9.74
N TYR A 654 -3.30 17.15 9.91
CA TYR A 654 -3.10 18.50 10.47
C TYR A 654 -2.72 18.48 11.95
N PHE A 655 -2.97 17.36 12.63
CA PHE A 655 -2.74 17.20 14.06
C PHE A 655 -1.48 16.38 14.39
N LEU A 656 -0.69 16.00 13.37
CA LEU A 656 0.66 15.50 13.53
C LEU A 656 1.61 16.69 13.80
N MET A 657 1.85 16.98 15.07
CA MET A 657 2.54 18.19 15.50
C MET A 657 4.05 18.08 15.55
N GLN A 658 4.56 16.86 15.54
CA GLN A 658 6.00 16.61 15.50
C GLN A 658 6.41 16.07 14.14
N ASP A 659 7.58 16.47 13.67
CA ASP A 659 8.18 15.92 12.46
C ASP A 659 8.74 14.50 12.67
N GLU A 660 9.51 13.99 11.70
CA GLU A 660 10.13 12.66 11.80
C GLU A 660 11.28 12.59 12.81
N GLU A 661 11.89 13.73 13.17
CA GLU A 661 12.96 13.84 14.16
C GLU A 661 12.42 14.14 15.57
N GLY A 662 11.12 14.38 15.70
CA GLY A 662 10.44 14.66 16.97
C GLY A 662 10.42 16.13 17.34
N VAL A 663 10.77 17.04 16.42
CA VAL A 663 10.72 18.49 16.64
C VAL A 663 9.27 18.94 16.68
N ASP A 664 8.89 19.67 17.74
CA ASP A 664 7.54 20.18 17.92
C ASP A 664 7.28 21.43 17.06
N ASN A 665 6.37 21.27 16.10
CA ASN A 665 5.89 22.30 15.19
C ASN A 665 4.43 22.70 15.48
N SER A 666 3.90 22.38 16.66
CA SER A 666 2.50 22.64 17.06
C SER A 666 2.08 24.07 16.80
N ARG A 667 2.91 25.05 17.19
CA ARG A 667 2.61 26.47 17.07
C ARG A 667 2.42 26.89 15.62
N GLU A 668 3.36 26.51 14.76
CA GLU A 668 3.35 26.89 13.34
C GLU A 668 2.16 26.25 12.63
N ARG A 669 1.89 24.97 12.89
CA ARG A 669 0.75 24.26 12.31
C ARG A 669 -0.59 24.85 12.72
N ILE A 670 -0.75 25.23 13.98
CA ILE A 670 -1.98 25.89 14.44
C ILE A 670 -2.14 27.25 13.76
N LEU A 671 -1.10 28.10 13.77
CA LEU A 671 -1.17 29.48 13.27
C LEU A 671 -1.27 29.59 11.75
N TYR A 672 -0.60 28.71 11.01
CA TYR A 672 -0.39 28.89 9.57
C TYR A 672 -1.10 27.85 8.71
N GLU A 673 -1.60 26.76 9.28
CA GLU A 673 -2.38 25.75 8.53
C GLU A 673 -3.81 25.65 9.05
N LEU A 674 -3.99 25.42 10.36
CA LEU A 674 -5.31 25.08 10.93
C LEU A 674 -6.23 26.30 11.05
N ILE A 675 -5.76 27.40 11.65
CA ILE A 675 -6.55 28.62 11.82
C ILE A 675 -6.96 29.21 10.47
N PRO A 676 -6.04 29.43 9.50
CA PRO A 676 -6.42 29.98 8.20
C PRO A 676 -7.49 29.16 7.48
N LEU A 677 -7.40 27.82 7.56
CA LEU A 677 -8.38 26.92 6.96
C LEU A 677 -9.76 27.04 7.64
N LEU A 678 -9.81 27.11 8.97
CA LEU A 678 -11.06 27.27 9.71
C LEU A 678 -11.70 28.65 9.46
N GLU A 679 -10.90 29.71 9.38
CA GLU A 679 -11.37 31.05 9.02
C GLU A 679 -11.94 31.09 7.61
N GLU A 680 -11.33 30.39 6.65
CA GLU A 680 -11.86 30.22 5.31
C GLU A 680 -13.19 29.46 5.33
N TYR A 681 -13.31 28.40 6.12
CA TYR A 681 -14.57 27.65 6.26
C TYR A 681 -15.70 28.49 6.85
N VAL A 682 -15.42 29.40 7.78
CA VAL A 682 -16.42 30.36 8.29
C VAL A 682 -16.81 31.36 7.20
N ARG A 683 -15.82 31.90 6.47
CA ARG A 683 -16.05 32.87 5.38
C ARG A 683 -16.85 32.28 4.22
N ASP A 684 -16.60 31.02 3.86
CA ASP A 684 -17.26 30.31 2.78
C ASP A 684 -18.61 29.70 3.20
N GLY A 685 -19.01 29.86 4.47
CA GLY A 685 -20.27 29.38 5.01
C GLY A 685 -20.33 27.86 5.20
N VAL A 686 -19.18 27.18 5.24
CA VAL A 686 -19.07 25.77 5.62
C VAL A 686 -19.37 25.62 7.12
N LEU A 687 -18.74 26.47 7.94
CA LEU A 687 -18.98 26.57 9.37
C LEU A 687 -19.81 27.82 9.68
N THR A 688 -20.63 27.75 10.72
CA THR A 688 -21.40 28.90 11.23
C THR A 688 -20.50 29.85 12.02
N ALA A 689 -21.00 31.07 12.29
CA ALA A 689 -20.28 32.06 13.09
C ALA A 689 -19.95 31.58 14.52
N ASP A 690 -20.69 30.60 15.05
CA ASP A 690 -20.46 30.03 16.39
C ASP A 690 -19.11 29.30 16.48
N ALA A 691 -18.53 28.86 15.36
CA ALA A 691 -17.20 28.26 15.32
C ALA A 691 -16.08 29.27 15.69
N GLN A 692 -16.32 30.59 15.55
CA GLN A 692 -15.32 31.63 15.79
C GLN A 692 -14.77 31.61 17.21
N ALA A 693 -15.60 31.29 18.20
CA ALA A 693 -15.17 31.21 19.60
C ALA A 693 -14.05 30.17 19.80
N VAL A 694 -14.12 29.04 19.09
CA VAL A 694 -13.08 28.00 19.12
C VAL A 694 -11.83 28.46 18.39
N ILE A 695 -11.98 29.11 17.22
CA ILE A 695 -10.85 29.64 16.44
C ILE A 695 -10.04 30.66 17.27
N ASP A 696 -10.73 31.58 17.96
CA ASP A 696 -10.08 32.58 18.82
C ASP A 696 -9.32 31.93 19.99
N GLU A 697 -9.85 30.84 20.54
CA GLU A 697 -9.18 30.06 21.59
C GLU A 697 -7.92 29.37 21.07
N LEU A 698 -7.96 28.82 19.84
CA LEU A 698 -6.79 28.24 19.18
C LEU A 698 -5.71 29.30 18.93
N TYR A 699 -6.11 30.50 18.50
CA TYR A 699 -5.18 31.62 18.29
C TYR A 699 -4.48 32.01 19.59
N LYS A 700 -5.23 32.12 20.69
CA LYS A 700 -4.66 32.37 22.02
C LYS A 700 -3.71 31.26 22.46
N GLN A 701 -4.09 30.00 22.27
CA GLN A 701 -3.25 28.85 22.63
C GLN A 701 -1.92 28.84 21.87
N ALA A 702 -1.89 29.25 20.61
CA ALA A 702 -0.67 29.25 19.80
C ALA A 702 0.17 30.53 19.92
N THR A 703 -0.36 31.57 20.57
CA THR A 703 0.35 32.85 20.82
C THR A 703 0.75 33.07 22.28
N ALA A 704 0.22 32.26 23.20
CA ALA A 704 0.71 32.13 24.58
C ALA A 704 2.05 31.39 24.60
#